data_AF-A0AA86V6T1-F1
#
_entry.id   AF-A0AA86V6T1-F1
#
_cell.length_a   1.000
_cell.length_b   1.000
_cell.length_c   1.000
_cell.angle_alpha   90.00
_cell.angle_beta   90.00
_cell.angle_gamma   90.00
#
_symmetry.space_group_name_H-M   'P 1'
#
loop_
_entity.id
_entity.type
_entity.pdbx_description
1 polymer ?
#
loop_
_entity_poly.entity_id
_entity_poly.type
_entity_poly.pdbx_seq_one_letter_code
_entity_poly.pdbx_strand_id
1 'polypeptide(L)'
;MMLSSMDEVKEFQTKINNKFLQFNQEIQMLIRENAILNQILNDLAQMISNENNTNQIISPNFVQIGSFDDFKLNGFGYQYTNQKYQVGQFVMNKLCLGLEVSDEQIKIGQFDDFEKLNKKSMIINDEQIQYGTFLNDLLAFGTCVYLNSNSKYIGEFVDGFPNGQGKYTNGQTVVNGIFVTKEKSNSIEIQLEDVQDLNHLNNSLALTNSISQSEYLQDIQIIGQQTSKLMQNQLFSNIFAINDFVVQPVGEFTIQSGVCQFKGEIYNQKVINKFKFVYDSVTIEGIYINPQQFNGVVNTPFGVAEGEFVNYQLQTGQFTSDLITQRGTFTDFKLNCDDAFIKTADYEFNGKVQFGSKINGKYKTQTEEFEGEFENDEYKNGQLKQENVKYIGEFYLGLKQGSGKLIITESSGVEIIYEGAFANDQFEGFGELKIVNKDDVQIFTGQFVDNQLNDENATYTHGDKKFTGHIIGLNLQKGQMTTPSQQFVGEFKNMNYYQGELKEKDLIYNGQFENNQIINGEIMMNVILNIFGMEMVLFKIIVENGSKRLVLRLGEQEVQYSGQFNSDTYKLLKGKFTTKSFQFEGDFEDQQAKNGIMQYFAQNASFEGQFKQGKPYVGTFVFKKGGNNIFSNFSGYNGISQYMLNIFSYLGSNTNIENTVSINSNFVQQSMAEIKSNGELMVFTQNSGVLSGKGKIITQKQVMDCEIVGKEMQIKTPQFSFQGQYMAGFVNGRYQSQEYDFSGYFKDNAPFKGDFVIKTSALLDLLSEVCELISNFIPSVSPPSSLSFAAQIDNMHFVLPIKSQQFSVDSEQITFEHMNYTLKVQPSTPITFPLTHSFQALTASNIQYFDRAQNLFSFMNNTLTLQQNMNKLTLINNNATIIFDNGDKFKGTINPLDFKFSPTVFVEGLFVQNQQKQSGQFQNGVLHGQGVIMNSTGTRQGIFEKGVHVQGVFQRADGVVFEIE
;
A
#
# COMPACT_ATOMS: atom_id res chain seq x y z
N MET A 1 39.34 35.02 -8.65
CA MET A 1 39.04 33.70 -9.24
C MET A 1 37.57 33.31 -9.10
N MET A 2 36.89 33.52 -7.96
CA MET A 2 35.45 33.21 -7.84
C MET A 2 34.47 34.15 -8.60
N LEU A 3 34.93 35.32 -9.06
CA LEU A 3 34.07 36.29 -9.75
C LEU A 3 34.08 36.14 -11.29
N SER A 4 35.13 35.57 -11.87
CA SER A 4 35.19 35.37 -13.34
C SER A 4 34.28 34.25 -13.83
N SER A 5 34.00 33.24 -13.00
CA SER A 5 33.11 32.13 -13.35
C SER A 5 31.63 32.49 -13.36
N MET A 6 31.22 33.58 -12.70
CA MET A 6 29.81 33.98 -12.64
C MET A 6 29.35 34.68 -13.93
N ASP A 7 30.24 35.41 -14.60
CA ASP A 7 29.94 36.06 -15.89
C ASP A 7 29.90 35.05 -17.03
N GLU A 8 30.77 34.03 -16.99
CA GLU A 8 30.72 32.88 -17.92
C GLU A 8 29.42 32.08 -17.79
N VAL A 9 28.93 31.85 -16.56
CA VAL A 9 27.64 31.20 -16.31
C VAL A 9 26.46 32.03 -16.84
N LYS A 10 26.48 33.36 -16.67
CA LYS A 10 25.44 34.26 -17.19
C LYS A 10 25.45 34.37 -18.72
N GLU A 11 26.62 34.44 -19.33
CA GLU A 11 26.77 34.44 -20.79
C GLU A 11 26.26 33.12 -21.38
N PHE A 12 26.62 32.00 -20.75
CA PHE A 12 26.15 30.67 -21.15
C PHE A 12 24.63 30.51 -20.96
N GLN A 13 24.07 30.99 -19.84
CA GLN A 13 22.62 31.01 -19.61
C GLN A 13 21.88 31.86 -20.66
N THR A 14 22.50 32.96 -21.11
CA THR A 14 21.96 33.78 -22.20
C THR A 14 22.01 33.04 -23.54
N LYS A 15 23.10 32.31 -23.83
CA LYS A 15 23.21 31.47 -25.04
C LYS A 15 22.19 30.33 -25.04
N ILE A 16 21.98 29.66 -23.90
CA ILE A 16 20.93 28.63 -23.73
C ILE A 16 19.55 29.24 -23.95
N ASN A 17 19.23 30.36 -23.29
CA ASN A 17 17.92 30.98 -23.44
C ASN A 17 17.64 31.43 -24.88
N ASN A 18 18.66 31.92 -25.60
CA ASN A 18 18.53 32.31 -27.01
C ASN A 18 18.37 31.10 -27.94
N LYS A 19 19.19 30.03 -27.78
CA LYS A 19 19.00 28.78 -28.53
C LYS A 19 17.63 28.16 -28.23
N PHE A 20 17.23 28.12 -26.96
CA PHE A 20 15.94 27.59 -26.52
C PHE A 20 14.75 28.40 -27.06
N LEU A 21 14.86 29.73 -27.12
CA LEU A 21 13.82 30.60 -27.70
C LEU A 21 13.68 30.40 -29.22
N GLN A 22 14.81 30.23 -29.92
CA GLN A 22 14.84 29.90 -31.35
C GLN A 22 14.22 28.52 -31.60
N PHE A 23 14.59 27.51 -30.81
CA PHE A 23 14.04 26.15 -30.91
C PHE A 23 12.56 26.05 -30.52
N ASN A 24 12.09 26.82 -29.53
CA ASN A 24 10.69 26.77 -29.08
C ASN A 24 9.72 27.24 -30.18
N GLN A 25 10.13 28.14 -31.08
CA GLN A 25 9.29 28.53 -32.23
C GLN A 25 9.13 27.41 -33.26
N GLU A 26 10.14 26.56 -33.43
CA GLU A 26 10.15 25.45 -34.40
C GLU A 26 9.55 24.16 -33.80
N ILE A 27 9.75 23.93 -32.49
CA ILE A 27 9.26 22.76 -31.75
C ILE A 27 7.75 22.81 -31.49
N GLN A 28 7.11 23.99 -31.43
CA GLN A 28 5.64 24.11 -31.26
C GLN A 28 4.85 23.47 -32.41
N MET A 29 5.47 23.22 -33.57
CA MET A 29 4.88 22.43 -34.66
C MET A 29 4.87 20.92 -34.38
N LEU A 30 5.86 20.41 -33.64
CA LEU A 30 6.03 18.98 -33.30
C LEU A 30 5.38 18.63 -31.94
N ILE A 31 5.23 19.60 -31.03
CA ILE A 31 4.63 19.43 -29.69
C ILE A 31 3.17 18.94 -29.72
N ARG A 32 2.44 19.11 -30.84
CA ARG A 32 1.06 18.59 -30.95
C ARG A 32 0.96 17.07 -30.91
N GLU A 33 2.07 16.33 -31.04
CA GLU A 33 2.04 14.87 -31.16
C GLU A 33 2.80 14.10 -30.04
N ASN A 34 3.43 14.75 -29.03
CA ASN A 34 4.24 14.01 -28.06
C ASN A 34 4.04 14.44 -26.58
N ALA A 35 3.28 13.65 -25.83
CA ALA A 35 2.96 13.89 -24.40
C ALA A 35 4.17 13.76 -23.46
N ILE A 36 5.18 12.96 -23.82
CA ILE A 36 6.36 12.68 -22.98
C ILE A 36 7.26 13.93 -22.89
N LEU A 37 7.41 14.66 -24.00
CA LEU A 37 8.22 15.87 -24.04
C LEU A 37 7.63 16.98 -23.14
N ASN A 38 6.30 17.10 -23.12
CA ASN A 38 5.61 18.06 -22.25
C ASN A 38 5.78 17.73 -20.76
N GLN A 39 5.81 16.44 -20.40
CA GLN A 39 6.07 16.03 -19.02
C GLN A 39 7.50 16.37 -18.58
N ILE A 40 8.50 16.03 -19.41
CA ILE A 40 9.91 16.35 -19.13
C ILE A 40 10.12 17.85 -18.98
N LEU A 41 9.51 18.68 -19.84
CA LEU A 41 9.62 20.14 -19.76
C LEU A 41 8.96 20.72 -18.51
N ASN A 42 7.80 20.18 -18.09
CA ASN A 42 7.12 20.60 -16.87
C ASN A 42 7.91 20.24 -15.61
N ASP A 43 8.51 19.04 -15.57
CA ASP A 43 9.34 18.60 -14.45
C ASP A 43 10.63 19.43 -14.36
N LEU A 44 11.22 19.80 -15.51
CA LEU A 44 12.35 20.73 -15.58
C LEU A 44 11.99 22.11 -15.02
N ALA A 45 10.83 22.65 -15.39
CA ALA A 45 10.35 23.96 -14.95
C ALA A 45 10.07 23.99 -13.44
N GLN A 46 9.51 22.90 -12.88
CA GLN A 46 9.29 22.79 -11.44
C GLN A 46 10.60 22.71 -10.66
N MET A 47 11.62 22.01 -11.17
CA MET A 47 12.93 21.93 -10.51
C MET A 47 13.66 23.28 -10.46
N ILE A 48 13.62 24.06 -11.56
CA ILE A 48 14.22 25.40 -11.60
C ILE A 48 13.56 26.35 -10.56
N SER A 49 12.29 26.10 -10.18
CA SER A 49 11.57 26.94 -9.23
C SER A 49 11.83 26.64 -7.75
N ASN A 50 12.48 25.52 -7.41
CA ASN A 50 12.67 25.06 -6.03
C ASN A 50 14.15 25.16 -5.57
N GLU A 51 14.66 26.39 -5.39
CA GLU A 51 16.08 26.67 -5.09
C GLU A 51 16.58 26.32 -3.67
N ASN A 52 15.81 25.66 -2.80
CA ASN A 52 16.11 25.67 -1.35
C ASN A 52 16.69 24.38 -0.72
N ASN A 53 17.00 23.30 -1.42
CA ASN A 53 17.62 22.11 -0.77
C ASN A 53 18.33 21.14 -1.74
N THR A 54 19.56 21.44 -2.16
CA THR A 54 20.39 20.46 -2.89
C THR A 54 21.87 20.56 -2.53
N ASN A 55 22.51 19.42 -2.30
CA ASN A 55 23.97 19.30 -2.19
C ASN A 55 24.63 19.70 -3.52
N GLN A 56 25.81 20.35 -3.47
CA GLN A 56 26.53 20.84 -4.65
C GLN A 56 28.02 20.48 -4.59
N ILE A 57 28.59 20.08 -5.72
CA ILE A 57 30.04 19.93 -5.93
C ILE A 57 30.46 20.91 -7.03
N ILE A 58 31.38 21.84 -6.74
CA ILE A 58 31.83 22.88 -7.67
C ILE A 58 33.36 22.84 -7.81
N SER A 59 33.84 22.75 -9.05
CA SER A 59 35.22 23.01 -9.46
C SER A 59 35.25 23.88 -10.73
N PRO A 60 36.39 24.50 -11.10
CA PRO A 60 36.47 25.41 -12.25
C PRO A 60 35.95 24.86 -13.59
N ASN A 61 36.00 23.54 -13.78
CA ASN A 61 35.58 22.88 -15.02
C ASN A 61 34.43 21.88 -14.82
N PHE A 62 33.79 21.88 -13.65
CA PHE A 62 32.89 20.80 -13.22
C PHE A 62 31.88 21.31 -12.20
N VAL A 63 30.58 21.19 -12.49
CA VAL A 63 29.50 21.52 -11.54
C VAL A 63 28.53 20.34 -11.49
N GLN A 64 28.18 19.86 -10.29
CA GLN A 64 27.13 18.86 -10.08
C GLN A 64 26.19 19.29 -8.97
N ILE A 65 24.89 19.14 -9.21
CA ILE A 65 23.81 19.46 -8.28
C ILE A 65 22.77 18.34 -8.32
N GLY A 66 22.46 17.71 -7.19
CA GLY A 66 21.43 16.66 -7.12
C GLY A 66 21.61 15.70 -5.95
N SER A 67 21.04 14.49 -6.11
CA SER A 67 21.22 13.39 -5.15
C SER A 67 22.55 12.70 -5.37
N PHE A 68 23.31 12.47 -4.29
CA PHE A 68 24.63 11.83 -4.35
C PHE A 68 24.65 10.52 -3.56
N ASP A 69 25.32 9.52 -4.11
CA ASP A 69 25.68 8.25 -3.50
C ASP A 69 27.17 8.01 -3.72
N ASP A 70 27.95 7.80 -2.64
CA ASP A 70 29.42 7.70 -2.68
C ASP A 70 30.13 8.81 -3.49
N PHE A 71 29.72 10.08 -3.29
CA PHE A 71 30.22 11.26 -4.01
C PHE A 71 29.98 11.24 -5.53
N LYS A 72 29.06 10.40 -6.00
CA LYS A 72 28.61 10.35 -7.38
C LYS A 72 27.14 10.71 -7.47
N LEU A 73 26.77 11.48 -8.48
CA LEU A 73 25.40 11.83 -8.80
C LEU A 73 24.61 10.55 -9.09
N ASN A 74 23.58 10.28 -8.30
CA ASN A 74 22.74 9.09 -8.34
C ASN A 74 21.29 9.50 -8.01
N GLY A 75 20.38 9.42 -8.98
CA GLY A 75 19.06 10.02 -8.96
C GLY A 75 18.96 11.28 -9.83
N PHE A 76 17.90 12.07 -9.67
CA PHE A 76 17.73 13.30 -10.47
C PHE A 76 18.76 14.38 -10.10
N GLY A 77 19.30 15.04 -11.11
CA GLY A 77 20.31 16.07 -10.92
C GLY A 77 20.66 16.84 -12.19
N TYR A 78 21.73 17.60 -12.05
CA TYR A 78 22.33 18.47 -13.05
C TYR A 78 23.86 18.29 -13.01
N GLN A 79 24.47 18.23 -14.19
CA GLN A 79 25.92 18.12 -14.35
C GLN A 79 26.40 19.03 -15.50
N TYR A 80 27.44 19.82 -15.26
CA TYR A 80 28.19 20.53 -16.30
C TYR A 80 29.63 20.07 -16.32
N THR A 81 30.04 19.42 -17.40
CA THR A 81 31.38 18.85 -17.57
C THR A 81 31.82 18.93 -19.02
N ASN A 82 33.05 19.40 -19.28
CA ASN A 82 33.63 19.41 -20.63
C ASN A 82 32.72 20.09 -21.67
N GLN A 83 32.18 21.28 -21.35
CA GLN A 83 31.25 22.03 -22.21
C GLN A 83 29.91 21.33 -22.50
N LYS A 84 29.61 20.21 -21.84
CA LYS A 84 28.30 19.55 -21.89
C LYS A 84 27.48 19.92 -20.66
N TYR A 85 26.21 20.27 -20.88
CA TYR A 85 25.19 20.50 -19.86
C TYR A 85 24.23 19.31 -19.86
N GLN A 86 24.12 18.61 -18.74
CA GLN A 86 23.27 17.43 -18.59
C GLN A 86 22.26 17.64 -17.47
N VAL A 87 21.00 17.31 -17.69
CA VAL A 87 19.94 17.37 -16.68
C VAL A 87 19.00 16.18 -16.83
N GLY A 88 18.71 15.52 -15.71
CA GLY A 88 17.86 14.33 -15.72
C GLY A 88 18.21 13.36 -14.60
N GLN A 89 17.88 12.08 -14.79
CA GLN A 89 18.23 11.00 -13.89
C GLN A 89 19.66 10.52 -14.18
N PHE A 90 20.46 10.41 -13.13
CA PHE A 90 21.84 9.93 -13.16
C PHE A 90 21.99 8.61 -12.41
N VAL A 91 22.92 7.78 -12.87
CA VAL A 91 23.43 6.63 -12.13
C VAL A 91 24.95 6.70 -12.15
N MET A 92 25.58 6.85 -10.99
CA MET A 92 27.04 6.89 -10.86
C MET A 92 27.73 7.96 -11.73
N ASN A 93 27.21 9.20 -11.75
CA ASN A 93 27.64 10.34 -12.60
C ASN A 93 27.35 10.20 -14.11
N LYS A 94 26.58 9.20 -14.53
CA LYS A 94 26.16 9.06 -15.93
C LYS A 94 24.69 9.41 -16.06
N LEU A 95 24.36 10.32 -16.98
CA LEU A 95 22.98 10.60 -17.35
C LEU A 95 22.39 9.32 -17.94
N CYS A 96 21.28 8.81 -17.41
CA CYS A 96 20.58 7.62 -17.91
C CYS A 96 19.22 7.95 -18.54
N LEU A 97 18.60 9.05 -18.12
CA LEU A 97 17.38 9.58 -18.74
C LEU A 97 17.38 11.10 -18.60
N GLY A 98 17.30 11.84 -19.70
CA GLY A 98 17.23 13.29 -19.61
C GLY A 98 17.64 14.04 -20.88
N LEU A 99 18.22 15.22 -20.66
CA LEU A 99 18.63 16.18 -21.67
C LEU A 99 20.15 16.40 -21.54
N GLU A 100 20.89 16.21 -22.63
CA GLU A 100 22.29 16.62 -22.79
C GLU A 100 22.37 17.72 -23.86
N VAL A 101 22.99 18.85 -23.53
CA VAL A 101 23.24 19.98 -24.44
C VAL A 101 24.74 20.17 -24.56
N SER A 102 25.26 20.12 -25.78
CA SER A 102 26.63 20.52 -26.12
C SER A 102 26.62 21.73 -27.06
N ASP A 103 27.79 22.21 -27.44
CA ASP A 103 27.91 23.28 -28.44
C ASP A 103 27.32 22.87 -29.80
N GLU A 104 27.40 21.59 -30.14
CA GLU A 104 27.04 21.02 -31.46
C GLU A 104 25.61 20.47 -31.52
N GLN A 105 25.07 19.94 -30.42
CA GLN A 105 23.79 19.21 -30.45
C GLN A 105 23.06 19.21 -29.12
N ILE A 106 21.76 18.93 -29.19
CA ILE A 106 20.87 18.66 -28.06
C ILE A 106 20.40 17.20 -28.17
N LYS A 107 20.67 16.38 -27.15
CA LYS A 107 20.22 14.99 -27.04
C LYS A 107 19.15 14.89 -25.96
N ILE A 108 18.02 14.24 -26.25
CA ILE A 108 16.92 14.00 -25.31
C ILE A 108 16.58 12.51 -25.35
N GLY A 109 16.59 11.81 -24.23
CA GLY A 109 16.17 10.41 -24.23
C GLY A 109 16.78 9.58 -23.12
N GLN A 110 16.74 8.26 -23.32
CA GLN A 110 17.36 7.27 -22.46
C GLN A 110 18.78 6.99 -22.95
N PHE A 111 19.74 7.03 -22.04
CA PHE A 111 21.16 6.85 -22.28
C PHE A 111 21.60 5.57 -21.57
N ASP A 112 22.24 4.65 -22.30
CA ASP A 112 22.83 3.46 -21.69
C ASP A 112 24.25 3.77 -21.18
N ASP A 113 24.82 2.82 -20.43
CA ASP A 113 26.02 2.88 -19.57
C ASP A 113 27.34 3.38 -20.22
N PHE A 114 27.31 3.93 -21.44
CA PHE A 114 28.45 4.42 -22.21
C PHE A 114 28.16 5.66 -23.10
N GLU A 115 27.33 6.60 -22.65
CA GLU A 115 26.99 7.85 -23.38
C GLU A 115 26.23 7.66 -24.71
N LYS A 116 25.74 6.44 -24.98
CA LYS A 116 25.01 6.11 -26.21
C LYS A 116 23.51 6.27 -25.98
N LEU A 117 22.86 7.01 -26.87
CA LEU A 117 21.40 7.09 -26.92
C LEU A 117 20.80 5.73 -27.26
N ASN A 118 19.72 5.36 -26.57
CA ASN A 118 18.97 4.12 -26.78
C ASN A 118 17.59 4.41 -27.43
N LYS A 119 16.69 3.42 -27.49
CA LYS A 119 15.34 3.50 -28.07
C LYS A 119 14.58 4.77 -27.63
N LYS A 120 13.84 5.38 -28.56
CA LYS A 120 12.99 6.59 -28.36
C LYS A 120 13.74 7.86 -27.95
N SER A 121 14.98 8.02 -28.42
CA SER A 121 15.75 9.24 -28.19
C SER A 121 15.56 10.26 -29.31
N MET A 122 16.02 11.49 -29.09
CA MET A 122 16.00 12.59 -30.04
C MET A 122 17.36 13.29 -30.05
N ILE A 123 17.91 13.56 -31.24
CA ILE A 123 19.07 14.42 -31.46
C ILE A 123 18.62 15.62 -32.28
N ILE A 124 18.96 16.82 -31.83
CA ILE A 124 18.71 18.07 -32.53
C ILE A 124 20.05 18.74 -32.77
N ASN A 125 20.37 19.05 -34.01
CA ASN A 125 21.53 19.88 -34.36
C ASN A 125 21.08 21.00 -35.32
N ASP A 126 22.02 21.81 -35.79
CA ASP A 126 21.72 22.98 -36.63
C ASP A 126 21.11 22.61 -38.00
N GLU A 127 21.21 21.36 -38.44
CA GLU A 127 20.80 20.91 -39.78
C GLU A 127 19.57 19.99 -39.77
N GLN A 128 19.36 19.23 -38.69
CA GLN A 128 18.38 18.16 -38.64
C GLN A 128 17.87 17.84 -37.22
N ILE A 129 16.63 17.33 -37.16
CA ILE A 129 16.02 16.72 -35.98
C ILE A 129 15.88 15.22 -36.26
N GLN A 130 16.54 14.39 -35.45
CA GLN A 130 16.47 12.94 -35.51
C GLN A 130 15.70 12.41 -34.30
N TYR A 131 14.75 11.50 -34.50
CA TYR A 131 14.07 10.80 -33.41
C TYR A 131 13.92 9.32 -33.72
N GLY A 132 14.25 8.44 -32.77
CA GLY A 132 14.18 7.00 -32.98
C GLY A 132 15.15 6.19 -32.12
N THR A 133 15.63 5.08 -32.67
CA THR A 133 16.63 4.19 -32.09
C THR A 133 18.00 4.56 -32.65
N PHE A 134 18.96 4.80 -31.76
CA PHE A 134 20.32 5.17 -32.13
C PHE A 134 21.28 4.01 -31.86
N LEU A 135 22.27 3.84 -32.72
CA LEU A 135 23.39 2.93 -32.55
C LEU A 135 24.68 3.73 -32.68
N ASN A 136 25.46 3.82 -31.60
CA ASN A 136 26.68 4.64 -31.55
C ASN A 136 26.44 6.12 -31.91
N ASP A 137 25.39 6.73 -31.34
CA ASP A 137 24.97 8.12 -31.61
C ASP A 137 24.52 8.40 -33.06
N LEU A 138 24.39 7.37 -33.89
CA LEU A 138 23.85 7.48 -35.24
C LEU A 138 22.43 6.89 -35.26
N LEU A 139 21.48 7.59 -35.86
CA LEU A 139 20.13 7.08 -36.03
C LEU A 139 20.20 5.77 -36.84
N ALA A 140 19.59 4.70 -36.33
CA ALA A 140 19.53 3.38 -36.96
C ALA A 140 18.12 3.08 -37.49
N PHE A 141 17.10 3.48 -36.74
CA PHE A 141 15.71 3.42 -37.19
C PHE A 141 14.94 4.59 -36.60
N GLY A 142 14.15 5.30 -37.40
CA GLY A 142 13.32 6.37 -36.89
C GLY A 142 12.96 7.40 -37.94
N THR A 143 13.03 8.66 -37.55
CA THR A 143 12.74 9.79 -38.43
C THR A 143 13.83 10.84 -38.36
N CYS A 144 14.22 11.34 -39.52
CA CYS A 144 15.07 12.51 -39.65
C CYS A 144 14.29 13.62 -40.37
N VAL A 145 14.22 14.81 -39.77
CA VAL A 145 13.67 16.03 -40.35
C VAL A 145 14.82 16.96 -40.68
N TYR A 146 14.99 17.29 -41.94
CA TYR A 146 16.03 18.19 -42.44
C TYR A 146 15.52 19.63 -42.41
N LEU A 147 16.08 20.45 -41.50
CA LEU A 147 15.58 21.80 -41.21
C LEU A 147 15.71 22.75 -42.42
N ASN A 148 16.81 22.61 -43.19
CA ASN A 148 17.08 23.48 -44.33
C ASN A 148 16.15 23.27 -45.54
N SER A 149 15.60 22.06 -45.70
CA SER A 149 14.74 21.72 -46.84
C SER A 149 13.28 21.50 -46.47
N ASN A 150 12.96 21.47 -45.17
CA ASN A 150 11.66 21.03 -44.65
C ASN A 150 11.26 19.63 -45.17
N SER A 151 12.26 18.79 -45.45
CA SER A 151 12.06 17.40 -45.87
C SER A 151 12.19 16.45 -44.68
N LYS A 152 11.53 15.30 -44.75
CA LYS A 152 11.49 14.30 -43.68
C LYS A 152 11.68 12.90 -44.25
N TYR A 153 12.54 12.09 -43.64
CA TYR A 153 12.66 10.67 -43.92
C TYR A 153 12.22 9.86 -42.71
N ILE A 154 11.42 8.82 -42.91
CA ILE A 154 11.01 7.85 -41.87
C ILE A 154 11.43 6.47 -42.35
N GLY A 155 12.25 5.74 -41.59
CA GLY A 155 12.66 4.39 -41.96
C GLY A 155 13.97 3.97 -41.31
N GLU A 156 14.65 3.07 -42.00
CA GLU A 156 15.97 2.56 -41.62
C GLU A 156 17.10 3.52 -42.02
N PHE A 157 18.17 3.49 -41.23
CA PHE A 157 19.36 4.29 -41.41
C PHE A 157 20.61 3.43 -41.19
N VAL A 158 21.66 3.71 -41.98
CA VAL A 158 23.00 3.14 -41.78
C VAL A 158 23.98 4.31 -41.70
N ASP A 159 24.78 4.33 -40.64
CA ASP A 159 25.72 5.41 -40.32
C ASP A 159 25.08 6.81 -40.32
N GLY A 160 23.81 6.91 -39.93
CA GLY A 160 23.05 8.17 -39.87
C GLY A 160 22.44 8.61 -41.20
N PHE A 161 22.58 7.84 -42.28
CA PHE A 161 22.01 8.12 -43.59
C PHE A 161 20.82 7.20 -43.90
N PRO A 162 19.75 7.69 -44.57
CA PRO A 162 18.64 6.86 -45.03
C PRO A 162 19.11 5.62 -45.80
N ASN A 163 18.83 4.42 -45.29
CA ASN A 163 19.25 3.18 -45.92
C ASN A 163 18.33 2.04 -45.45
N GLY A 164 17.75 1.28 -46.37
CA GLY A 164 16.71 0.29 -46.10
C GLY A 164 15.30 0.79 -46.46
N GLN A 165 14.27 0.14 -45.92
CA GLN A 165 12.88 0.50 -46.24
C GLN A 165 12.49 1.82 -45.55
N GLY A 166 11.82 2.72 -46.27
CA GLY A 166 11.44 4.00 -45.72
C GLY A 166 10.49 4.83 -46.56
N LYS A 167 10.22 6.04 -46.05
CA LYS A 167 9.35 7.06 -46.62
C LYS A 167 10.02 8.42 -46.55
N TYR A 168 10.36 8.97 -47.70
CA TYR A 168 10.86 10.34 -47.84
C TYR A 168 9.73 11.30 -48.24
N THR A 169 9.63 12.43 -47.55
CA THR A 169 8.65 13.50 -47.82
C THR A 169 9.38 14.82 -48.01
N ASN A 170 9.10 15.52 -49.10
CA ASN A 170 9.58 16.88 -49.33
C ASN A 170 8.43 17.72 -49.90
N GLY A 171 7.81 18.55 -49.05
CA GLY A 171 6.59 19.27 -49.39
C GLY A 171 5.43 18.33 -49.72
N GLN A 172 4.93 18.39 -50.96
CA GLN A 172 3.84 17.52 -51.43
C GLN A 172 4.33 16.17 -51.99
N THR A 173 5.63 16.01 -52.18
CA THR A 173 6.19 14.79 -52.74
C THR A 173 6.42 13.77 -51.64
N VAL A 174 5.86 12.57 -51.83
CA VAL A 174 6.03 11.42 -50.92
C VAL A 174 6.59 10.26 -51.74
N VAL A 175 7.71 9.70 -51.31
CA VAL A 175 8.38 8.56 -51.93
C VAL A 175 8.49 7.45 -50.89
N ASN A 176 7.89 6.29 -51.15
CA ASN A 176 8.10 5.08 -50.36
C ASN A 176 8.97 4.11 -51.17
N GLY A 177 9.91 3.42 -50.53
CA GLY A 177 10.76 2.44 -51.20
C GLY A 177 11.94 2.00 -50.35
N ILE A 178 12.86 1.26 -50.98
CA ILE A 178 14.14 0.88 -50.38
C ILE A 178 15.19 1.92 -50.80
N PHE A 179 15.77 2.60 -49.83
CA PHE A 179 16.80 3.62 -50.00
C PHE A 179 18.16 2.95 -49.81
N VAL A 180 19.14 3.22 -50.67
CA VAL A 180 20.50 2.69 -50.53
C VAL A 180 21.48 3.83 -50.62
N THR A 181 22.15 4.12 -49.51
CA THR A 181 23.21 5.14 -49.48
C THR A 181 24.51 4.53 -49.98
N LYS A 182 25.12 5.12 -51.01
CA LYS A 182 26.45 4.71 -51.49
C LYS A 182 27.53 5.49 -50.74
N GLU A 183 28.32 4.77 -49.93
CA GLU A 183 29.34 5.30 -49.00
C GLU A 183 30.36 6.30 -49.61
N LYS A 184 30.52 6.38 -50.94
CA LYS A 184 31.54 7.22 -51.60
C LYS A 184 31.02 8.43 -52.37
N SER A 185 29.71 8.58 -52.54
CA SER A 185 29.16 9.61 -53.44
C SER A 185 28.14 10.54 -52.78
N ASN A 186 27.78 10.34 -51.50
CA ASN A 186 26.63 11.02 -50.87
C ASN A 186 25.36 10.95 -51.75
N SER A 187 25.24 9.90 -52.57
CA SER A 187 24.10 9.70 -53.46
C SER A 187 23.21 8.61 -52.89
N ILE A 188 21.91 8.88 -52.87
CA ILE A 188 20.88 7.93 -52.44
C ILE A 188 20.27 7.29 -53.68
N GLU A 189 20.37 5.98 -53.81
CA GLU A 189 19.64 5.20 -54.82
C GLU A 189 18.30 4.75 -54.23
N ILE A 190 17.21 4.89 -54.99
CA ILE A 190 15.87 4.53 -54.52
C ILE A 190 15.33 3.41 -55.41
N GLN A 191 15.02 2.26 -54.81
CA GLN A 191 14.28 1.19 -55.44
C GLN A 191 12.81 1.32 -55.05
N LEU A 192 11.96 1.64 -56.02
CA LEU A 192 10.52 1.83 -55.81
C LEU A 192 9.82 0.45 -55.82
N GLU A 193 9.11 0.11 -54.75
CA GLU A 193 8.41 -1.17 -54.61
C GLU A 193 7.00 -1.19 -55.24
N ASP A 194 6.40 -0.03 -55.52
CA ASP A 194 5.08 0.05 -56.15
C ASP A 194 4.90 1.37 -56.91
N VAL A 195 4.76 1.31 -58.25
CA VAL A 195 4.44 2.48 -59.09
C VAL A 195 3.01 2.33 -59.62
N GLN A 196 2.03 2.72 -58.81
CA GLN A 196 0.64 2.90 -59.22
C GLN A 196 0.31 4.38 -59.48
N ASP A 197 1.08 5.06 -60.34
CA ASP A 197 0.58 6.14 -61.21
C ASP A 197 1.76 6.78 -61.99
N LEU A 198 2.04 6.26 -63.19
CA LEU A 198 3.01 6.87 -64.11
C LEU A 198 2.53 8.20 -64.70
N ASN A 199 1.24 8.54 -64.57
CA ASN A 199 0.64 9.70 -65.25
C ASN A 199 0.93 11.05 -64.58
N HIS A 200 1.42 11.08 -63.34
CA HIS A 200 1.78 12.33 -62.66
C HIS A 200 3.27 12.71 -62.78
N LEU A 201 4.14 11.85 -63.33
CA LEU A 201 5.58 12.13 -63.46
C LEU A 201 5.96 13.00 -64.67
N ASN A 202 5.09 13.17 -65.66
CA ASN A 202 5.41 13.96 -66.86
C ASN A 202 5.44 15.48 -66.62
N ASN A 203 5.02 15.96 -65.44
CA ASN A 203 5.11 17.38 -65.06
C ASN A 203 6.23 17.68 -64.04
N SER A 204 7.08 16.70 -63.68
CA SER A 204 8.15 16.88 -62.67
C SER A 204 9.57 16.85 -63.23
N LEU A 205 9.76 17.24 -64.50
CA LEU A 205 11.06 17.64 -65.08
C LEU A 205 11.66 18.92 -64.46
N ALA A 206 11.09 19.41 -63.35
CA ALA A 206 11.58 20.53 -62.55
C ALA A 206 12.41 20.09 -61.32
N LEU A 207 12.64 18.79 -61.10
CA LEU A 207 13.42 18.31 -59.95
C LEU A 207 14.94 18.56 -60.04
N THR A 208 15.49 18.87 -61.22
CA THR A 208 16.93 19.13 -61.39
C THR A 208 17.34 20.57 -61.07
N ASN A 209 16.40 21.51 -60.88
CA ASN A 209 16.74 22.94 -60.69
C ASN A 209 16.51 23.50 -59.28
N SER A 210 15.88 22.75 -58.36
CA SER A 210 15.59 23.23 -56.99
C SER A 210 16.39 22.52 -55.88
N ILE A 211 17.31 21.63 -56.24
CA ILE A 211 18.16 20.87 -55.28
C ILE A 211 19.62 21.38 -55.28
N SER A 212 19.97 22.33 -56.15
CA SER A 212 21.34 22.85 -56.30
C SER A 212 21.78 23.92 -55.27
N GLN A 213 21.14 24.00 -54.09
CA GLN A 213 21.52 24.96 -53.05
C GLN A 213 21.78 24.38 -51.65
N SER A 214 21.87 23.06 -51.48
CA SER A 214 22.49 22.49 -50.27
C SER A 214 23.82 21.83 -50.63
N GLU A 215 24.87 22.12 -49.85
CA GLU A 215 26.25 21.63 -50.11
C GLU A 215 26.42 20.10 -49.98
N TYR A 216 25.35 19.34 -49.71
CA TYR A 216 25.43 17.92 -49.33
C TYR A 216 24.73 16.90 -50.26
N LEU A 217 24.05 17.32 -51.34
CA LEU A 217 23.42 16.38 -52.28
C LEU A 217 23.68 16.80 -53.73
N GLN A 218 24.81 16.36 -54.30
CA GLN A 218 25.19 16.78 -55.66
C GLN A 218 24.70 15.89 -56.81
N ASP A 219 24.16 14.69 -56.58
CA ASP A 219 23.65 13.87 -57.70
C ASP A 219 22.52 12.92 -57.27
N ILE A 220 21.29 13.21 -57.72
CA ILE A 220 20.17 12.25 -57.71
C ILE A 220 20.08 11.66 -59.13
N GLN A 221 20.56 10.42 -59.31
CA GLN A 221 20.35 9.67 -60.56
C GLN A 221 19.14 8.75 -60.42
N ILE A 222 18.07 9.05 -61.16
CA ILE A 222 16.95 8.12 -61.39
C ILE A 222 17.37 7.22 -62.56
N ILE A 223 17.87 6.02 -62.27
CA ILE A 223 18.21 5.03 -63.30
C ILE A 223 16.98 4.15 -63.53
N GLY A 224 16.17 4.50 -64.51
CA GLY A 224 15.29 3.54 -65.16
C GLY A 224 16.16 2.54 -65.93
N GLN A 225 16.07 1.25 -65.61
CA GLN A 225 16.78 0.19 -66.33
C GLN A 225 16.43 0.22 -67.82
N GLN A 226 17.30 0.83 -68.64
CA GLN A 226 17.42 0.49 -70.05
C GLN A 226 18.58 -0.49 -70.21
N THR A 227 18.24 -1.73 -70.55
CA THR A 227 19.18 -2.76 -70.98
C THR A 227 19.73 -2.38 -72.36
N SER A 228 20.85 -1.67 -72.40
CA SER A 228 21.57 -1.38 -73.65
C SER A 228 22.43 -2.58 -74.07
N LYS A 229 22.04 -3.19 -75.20
CA LYS A 229 22.80 -4.15 -76.00
C LYS A 229 24.18 -3.57 -76.39
N LEU A 230 25.26 -4.27 -76.03
CA LEU A 230 26.58 -4.07 -76.61
C LEU A 230 26.87 -5.20 -77.61
N MET A 231 27.18 -4.84 -78.85
CA MET A 231 27.72 -5.74 -79.87
C MET A 231 29.23 -5.61 -79.92
N GLN A 232 29.96 -6.73 -79.95
CA GLN A 232 31.17 -6.87 -80.76
C GLN A 232 31.58 -8.34 -80.96
N ASN A 233 31.72 -8.72 -82.23
CA ASN A 233 32.30 -9.97 -82.73
C ASN A 233 33.83 -9.88 -82.74
N GLN A 234 34.55 -10.94 -82.35
CA GLN A 234 35.82 -11.37 -82.98
C GLN A 234 36.06 -12.89 -82.81
N LEU A 235 36.89 -13.41 -83.73
CA LEU A 235 37.05 -14.78 -84.23
C LEU A 235 37.66 -15.80 -83.24
N PHE A 236 37.26 -17.08 -83.37
CA PHE A 236 37.95 -18.25 -82.81
C PHE A 236 38.62 -19.07 -83.92
N SER A 237 39.89 -19.42 -83.69
CA SER A 237 40.56 -20.57 -84.29
C SER A 237 41.29 -21.30 -83.17
N ASN A 238 40.87 -22.53 -82.86
CA ASN A 238 41.72 -23.71 -82.58
C ASN A 238 40.86 -24.86 -82.04
N ILE A 239 40.88 -26.00 -82.76
CA ILE A 239 40.24 -27.26 -82.39
C ILE A 239 41.34 -28.22 -81.94
N PHE A 240 41.18 -28.81 -80.75
CA PHE A 240 41.89 -30.02 -80.35
C PHE A 240 40.97 -31.24 -80.51
N ALA A 241 41.49 -32.27 -81.17
CA ALA A 241 40.83 -33.55 -81.38
C ALA A 241 41.11 -34.51 -80.20
N ILE A 242 40.10 -35.28 -79.78
CA ILE A 242 40.28 -36.50 -78.98
C ILE A 242 39.41 -37.63 -79.56
N ASN A 243 40.10 -38.64 -80.09
CA ASN A 243 39.84 -40.06 -80.33
C ASN A 243 38.46 -40.60 -80.84
N ASP A 244 38.55 -41.14 -82.07
CA ASP A 244 37.85 -42.27 -82.71
C ASP A 244 36.38 -42.20 -83.15
N PHE A 245 35.73 -41.04 -83.13
CA PHE A 245 34.66 -40.75 -84.10
C PHE A 245 34.75 -39.31 -84.60
N VAL A 246 35.09 -39.13 -85.88
CA VAL A 246 34.90 -37.84 -86.56
C VAL A 246 33.40 -37.68 -86.82
N VAL A 247 32.69 -37.06 -85.87
CA VAL A 247 31.39 -36.47 -86.18
C VAL A 247 31.70 -35.14 -86.86
N GLN A 248 31.47 -35.04 -88.17
CA GLN A 248 31.39 -33.75 -88.85
C GLN A 248 30.01 -33.16 -88.53
N PRO A 249 29.91 -32.08 -87.74
CA PRO A 249 28.69 -31.29 -87.75
C PRO A 249 28.63 -30.55 -89.09
N VAL A 250 27.72 -30.98 -89.96
CA VAL A 250 27.29 -30.15 -91.09
C VAL A 250 26.16 -29.26 -90.56
N GLY A 251 26.52 -28.07 -90.10
CA GLY A 251 25.57 -27.09 -89.57
C GLY A 251 26.27 -25.81 -89.14
N GLU A 252 25.67 -24.67 -89.45
CA GLU A 252 26.16 -23.36 -89.02
C GLU A 252 25.98 -23.19 -87.51
N PHE A 253 27.08 -22.84 -86.84
CA PHE A 253 27.09 -22.42 -85.45
C PHE A 253 26.88 -20.91 -85.40
N THR A 254 25.76 -20.44 -84.87
CA THR A 254 25.56 -19.01 -84.62
C THR A 254 25.27 -18.80 -83.14
N ILE A 255 26.18 -18.14 -82.43
CA ILE A 255 25.95 -17.62 -81.08
C ILE A 255 25.49 -16.17 -81.26
N GLN A 256 24.20 -15.94 -81.20
CA GLN A 256 23.63 -14.60 -81.16
C GLN A 256 22.95 -14.41 -79.80
N SER A 257 23.44 -13.45 -79.01
CA SER A 257 22.80 -13.03 -77.76
C SER A 257 22.62 -14.15 -76.72
N GLY A 258 23.62 -15.04 -76.55
CA GLY A 258 23.62 -16.05 -75.48
C GLY A 258 22.73 -17.28 -75.72
N VAL A 259 22.06 -17.39 -76.86
CA VAL A 259 21.32 -18.60 -77.26
C VAL A 259 22.18 -19.41 -78.22
N CYS A 260 22.46 -20.66 -77.85
CA CYS A 260 23.19 -21.62 -78.68
C CYS A 260 22.17 -22.38 -79.55
N GLN A 261 21.97 -21.98 -80.80
CA GLN A 261 21.10 -22.71 -81.72
C GLN A 261 21.90 -23.75 -82.50
N PHE A 262 21.64 -25.03 -82.23
CA PHE A 262 22.17 -26.13 -83.03
C PHE A 262 21.19 -26.43 -84.17
N LYS A 263 21.61 -26.19 -85.41
CA LYS A 263 20.88 -26.62 -86.60
C LYS A 263 21.66 -27.74 -87.28
N GLY A 264 21.51 -28.96 -86.77
CA GLY A 264 22.03 -30.17 -87.40
C GLY A 264 20.92 -30.97 -88.07
N GLU A 265 21.12 -31.35 -89.33
CA GLU A 265 20.26 -32.36 -89.96
C GLU A 265 20.61 -33.75 -89.41
N ILE A 266 19.58 -34.50 -89.02
CA ILE A 266 19.72 -35.88 -88.52
C ILE A 266 20.15 -36.76 -89.70
N TYR A 267 21.44 -37.06 -89.80
CA TYR A 267 21.93 -38.04 -90.78
C TYR A 267 21.74 -39.46 -90.23
N ASN A 268 20.89 -40.25 -90.90
CA ASN A 268 20.82 -41.71 -90.83
C ASN A 268 20.16 -42.40 -89.60
N GLN A 269 19.07 -41.85 -89.05
CA GLN A 269 18.16 -42.53 -88.08
C GLN A 269 18.84 -43.16 -86.82
N LYS A 270 20.10 -42.85 -86.55
CA LYS A 270 20.83 -43.34 -85.38
C LYS A 270 20.81 -42.25 -84.32
N VAL A 271 19.97 -42.47 -83.30
CA VAL A 271 19.73 -41.49 -82.25
C VAL A 271 21.03 -41.21 -81.49
N ILE A 272 21.54 -39.98 -81.62
CA ILE A 272 22.62 -39.48 -80.77
C ILE A 272 22.00 -39.23 -79.40
N ASN A 273 21.87 -40.29 -78.61
CA ASN A 273 21.24 -40.22 -77.29
C ASN A 273 22.12 -39.53 -76.26
N LYS A 274 23.42 -39.31 -76.51
CA LYS A 274 24.31 -38.65 -75.56
C LYS A 274 25.19 -37.65 -76.28
N PHE A 275 25.28 -36.44 -75.76
CA PHE A 275 26.15 -35.39 -76.27
C PHE A 275 27.08 -34.86 -75.18
N LYS A 276 28.21 -34.31 -75.60
CA LYS A 276 29.15 -33.55 -74.77
C LYS A 276 29.59 -32.32 -75.57
N PHE A 277 29.32 -31.14 -75.05
CA PHE A 277 29.75 -29.86 -75.60
C PHE A 277 30.72 -29.19 -74.62
N VAL A 278 31.86 -28.71 -75.11
CA VAL A 278 32.85 -27.99 -74.30
C VAL A 278 33.16 -26.69 -75.01
N TYR A 279 32.94 -25.57 -74.33
CA TYR A 279 33.26 -24.23 -74.84
C TYR A 279 33.86 -23.40 -73.71
N ASP A 280 35.13 -23.00 -73.90
CA ASP A 280 35.94 -22.35 -72.88
C ASP A 280 35.93 -23.17 -71.57
N SER A 281 35.36 -22.61 -70.51
CA SER A 281 35.28 -23.17 -69.17
C SER A 281 33.92 -23.80 -68.85
N VAL A 282 33.02 -23.88 -69.84
CA VAL A 282 31.69 -24.49 -69.73
C VAL A 282 31.66 -25.87 -70.41
N THR A 283 31.17 -26.89 -69.71
CA THR A 283 30.95 -28.25 -70.24
C THR A 283 29.50 -28.65 -70.07
N ILE A 284 28.83 -29.08 -71.14
CA ILE A 284 27.46 -29.59 -71.12
C ILE A 284 27.47 -31.05 -71.57
N GLU A 285 26.98 -31.96 -70.74
CA GLU A 285 26.84 -33.39 -71.04
C GLU A 285 25.40 -33.83 -70.81
N GLY A 286 24.75 -34.52 -71.74
CA GLY A 286 23.35 -34.90 -71.53
C GLY A 286 22.76 -35.86 -72.55
N ILE A 287 21.50 -36.19 -72.32
CA ILE A 287 20.63 -37.02 -73.16
C ILE A 287 19.47 -36.15 -73.65
N TYR A 288 19.38 -35.92 -74.95
CA TYR A 288 18.25 -35.20 -75.54
C TYR A 288 16.95 -35.99 -75.34
N ILE A 289 15.93 -35.32 -74.84
CA ILE A 289 14.54 -35.80 -74.84
C ILE A 289 13.86 -35.33 -76.13
N ASN A 290 14.06 -34.06 -76.50
CA ASN A 290 13.64 -33.45 -77.76
C ASN A 290 14.55 -32.24 -78.10
N PRO A 291 14.42 -31.55 -79.24
CA PRO A 291 15.31 -30.45 -79.63
C PRO A 291 15.37 -29.27 -78.63
N GLN A 292 14.37 -29.13 -77.76
CA GLN A 292 14.30 -28.08 -76.75
C GLN A 292 14.54 -28.60 -75.33
N GLN A 293 14.70 -29.90 -75.13
CA GLN A 293 14.71 -30.51 -73.80
C GLN A 293 15.76 -31.62 -73.68
N PHE A 294 16.57 -31.60 -72.62
CA PHE A 294 17.55 -32.65 -72.35
C PHE A 294 17.73 -32.88 -70.86
N ASN A 295 18.08 -34.11 -70.46
CA ASN A 295 18.54 -34.42 -69.11
C ASN A 295 20.06 -34.49 -69.10
N GLY A 296 20.73 -33.70 -68.28
CA GLY A 296 22.19 -33.61 -68.32
C GLY A 296 22.83 -32.86 -67.17
N VAL A 297 24.11 -32.59 -67.33
CA VAL A 297 25.00 -31.86 -66.45
C VAL A 297 25.59 -30.68 -67.23
N VAL A 298 25.40 -29.46 -66.74
CA VAL A 298 26.02 -28.22 -67.22
C VAL A 298 27.01 -27.76 -66.16
N ASN A 299 28.30 -27.94 -66.41
CA ASN A 299 29.39 -27.45 -65.58
C ASN A 299 29.86 -26.08 -66.11
N THR A 300 29.97 -25.09 -65.25
CA THR A 300 30.39 -23.71 -65.53
C THR A 300 31.45 -23.27 -64.52
N PRO A 301 32.19 -22.17 -64.75
CA PRO A 301 33.08 -21.59 -63.72
C PRO A 301 32.40 -21.26 -62.40
N PHE A 302 31.08 -21.10 -62.42
CA PHE A 302 30.29 -20.69 -61.27
C PHE A 302 29.58 -21.85 -60.58
N GLY A 303 29.65 -23.07 -61.13
CA GLY A 303 28.99 -24.26 -60.57
C GLY A 303 28.49 -25.26 -61.61
N VAL A 304 27.94 -26.36 -61.11
CA VAL A 304 27.43 -27.52 -61.82
C VAL A 304 25.90 -27.61 -61.66
N ALA A 305 25.15 -27.50 -62.75
CA ALA A 305 23.72 -27.79 -62.80
C ALA A 305 23.49 -29.21 -63.35
N GLU A 306 22.78 -30.08 -62.63
CA GLU A 306 22.41 -31.43 -63.06
C GLU A 306 20.89 -31.58 -63.01
N GLY A 307 20.27 -31.99 -64.11
CA GLY A 307 18.83 -32.20 -64.17
C GLY A 307 18.23 -32.10 -65.57
N GLU A 308 16.94 -31.79 -65.61
CA GLU A 308 16.17 -31.56 -66.82
C GLU A 308 16.26 -30.09 -67.22
N PHE A 309 16.67 -29.85 -68.47
CA PHE A 309 16.75 -28.53 -69.06
C PHE A 309 15.71 -28.39 -70.16
N VAL A 310 14.93 -27.30 -70.17
CA VAL A 310 14.01 -26.92 -71.25
C VAL A 310 14.42 -25.54 -71.76
N ASN A 311 14.57 -25.40 -73.08
CA ASN A 311 15.10 -24.20 -73.74
C ASN A 311 16.42 -23.71 -73.10
N TYR A 312 17.29 -24.66 -72.74
CA TYR A 312 18.58 -24.41 -72.07
C TYR A 312 18.49 -23.81 -70.66
N GLN A 313 17.30 -23.80 -70.05
CA GLN A 313 17.09 -23.43 -68.66
C GLN A 313 16.84 -24.69 -67.83
N LEU A 314 17.52 -24.80 -66.68
CA LEU A 314 17.25 -25.88 -65.71
C LEU A 314 15.78 -25.74 -65.26
N GLN A 315 14.98 -26.79 -65.39
CA GLN A 315 13.57 -26.84 -64.98
C GLN A 315 13.39 -27.67 -63.72
N THR A 316 13.99 -28.86 -63.66
CA THR A 316 14.04 -29.71 -62.46
C THR A 316 15.48 -30.18 -62.27
N GLY A 317 16.03 -30.12 -61.06
CA GLY A 317 17.39 -30.62 -60.85
C GLY A 317 18.09 -30.09 -59.60
N GLN A 318 19.42 -30.14 -59.65
CA GLN A 318 20.33 -29.66 -58.63
C GLN A 318 21.33 -28.69 -59.25
N PHE A 319 21.51 -27.52 -58.65
CA PHE A 319 22.59 -26.59 -58.95
C PHE A 319 23.58 -26.58 -57.78
N THR A 320 24.87 -26.82 -58.04
CA THR A 320 25.93 -26.88 -57.02
C THR A 320 27.06 -25.95 -57.43
N SER A 321 27.31 -24.90 -56.67
CA SER A 321 28.49 -24.04 -56.78
C SER A 321 29.42 -24.26 -55.58
N ASP A 322 30.55 -23.56 -55.55
CA ASP A 322 31.46 -23.57 -54.40
C ASP A 322 30.80 -23.03 -53.11
N LEU A 323 29.75 -22.22 -53.24
CA LEU A 323 29.10 -21.52 -52.12
C LEU A 323 27.71 -22.06 -51.77
N ILE A 324 27.00 -22.62 -52.75
CA ILE A 324 25.60 -23.00 -52.59
C ILE A 324 25.23 -24.25 -53.38
N THR A 325 24.49 -25.16 -52.75
CA THR A 325 23.78 -26.26 -53.39
C THR A 325 22.28 -25.99 -53.32
N GLN A 326 21.57 -26.03 -54.44
CA GLN A 326 20.11 -25.88 -54.52
C GLN A 326 19.52 -27.10 -55.25
N ARG A 327 18.40 -27.65 -54.76
CA ARG A 327 17.66 -28.73 -55.44
C ARG A 327 16.18 -28.38 -55.52
N GLY A 328 15.57 -28.54 -56.68
CA GLY A 328 14.14 -28.28 -56.87
C GLY A 328 13.72 -28.05 -58.33
N THR A 329 12.52 -27.51 -58.49
CA THR A 329 12.04 -26.92 -59.74
C THR A 329 12.47 -25.46 -59.85
N PHE A 330 12.81 -25.00 -61.04
CA PHE A 330 13.27 -23.64 -61.32
C PHE A 330 12.34 -22.99 -62.34
N THR A 331 11.96 -21.74 -62.11
CA THR A 331 11.14 -20.93 -63.03
C THR A 331 11.80 -19.55 -63.14
N ASP A 332 12.07 -19.08 -64.35
CA ASP A 332 12.79 -17.81 -64.59
C ASP A 332 14.10 -17.68 -63.79
N PHE A 333 14.88 -18.77 -63.76
CA PHE A 333 16.14 -18.88 -63.00
C PHE A 333 16.00 -18.78 -61.48
N LYS A 334 14.78 -18.77 -60.94
CA LYS A 334 14.50 -18.77 -59.51
C LYS A 334 13.99 -20.13 -59.05
N LEU A 335 14.48 -20.58 -57.90
CA LEU A 335 13.99 -21.81 -57.26
C LEU A 335 12.50 -21.63 -56.89
N ASN A 336 11.68 -22.59 -57.27
CA ASN A 336 10.22 -22.57 -57.09
C ASN A 336 9.71 -24.00 -56.93
N CYS A 337 9.69 -24.53 -55.71
CA CYS A 337 9.29 -25.90 -55.42
C CYS A 337 8.83 -26.08 -53.97
N ASP A 338 8.03 -27.12 -53.71
CA ASP A 338 7.55 -27.44 -52.37
C ASP A 338 8.60 -28.14 -51.48
N ASP A 339 9.58 -28.82 -52.09
CA ASP A 339 10.63 -29.59 -51.40
C ASP A 339 12.04 -29.08 -51.76
N ALA A 340 12.25 -27.78 -51.64
CA ALA A 340 13.54 -27.15 -51.93
C ALA A 340 14.59 -27.57 -50.90
N PHE A 341 15.79 -27.90 -51.37
CA PHE A 341 16.97 -28.07 -50.51
C PHE A 341 18.01 -27.03 -50.87
N ILE A 342 18.38 -26.16 -49.92
CA ILE A 342 19.42 -25.14 -50.08
C ILE A 342 20.49 -25.39 -49.02
N LYS A 343 21.75 -25.49 -49.40
CA LYS A 343 22.87 -25.63 -48.46
C LYS A 343 24.00 -24.68 -48.83
N THR A 344 24.44 -23.88 -47.87
CA THR A 344 25.61 -23.00 -47.97
C THR A 344 26.66 -23.42 -46.94
N ALA A 345 27.76 -22.67 -46.83
CA ALA A 345 28.72 -22.84 -45.74
C ALA A 345 28.13 -22.52 -44.35
N ASP A 346 27.13 -21.64 -44.32
CA ASP A 346 26.61 -21.04 -43.09
C ASP A 346 25.27 -21.64 -42.65
N TYR A 347 24.47 -22.13 -43.59
CA TYR A 347 23.14 -22.67 -43.29
C TYR A 347 22.66 -23.78 -44.24
N GLU A 348 21.66 -24.51 -43.79
CA GLU A 348 20.88 -25.50 -44.54
C GLU A 348 19.41 -25.13 -44.45
N PHE A 349 18.68 -25.16 -45.57
CA PHE A 349 17.25 -24.96 -45.65
C PHE A 349 16.59 -26.12 -46.39
N ASN A 350 15.48 -26.61 -45.86
CA ASN A 350 14.66 -27.65 -46.46
C ASN A 350 13.18 -27.28 -46.36
N GLY A 351 12.52 -27.01 -47.49
CA GLY A 351 11.09 -26.69 -47.52
C GLY A 351 10.63 -25.97 -48.78
N LYS A 352 9.49 -25.32 -48.72
CA LYS A 352 8.85 -24.62 -49.83
C LYS A 352 9.53 -23.29 -50.12
N VAL A 353 9.91 -23.08 -51.38
CA VAL A 353 10.43 -21.83 -51.93
C VAL A 353 9.55 -21.43 -53.10
N GLN A 354 9.16 -20.16 -53.16
CA GLN A 354 8.36 -19.61 -54.26
C GLN A 354 9.04 -18.34 -54.78
N PHE A 355 9.36 -18.34 -56.08
CA PHE A 355 10.10 -17.25 -56.74
C PHE A 355 11.38 -16.84 -56.01
N GLY A 356 12.13 -17.82 -55.50
CA GLY A 356 13.38 -17.61 -54.78
C GLY A 356 13.24 -17.26 -53.30
N SER A 357 12.06 -16.90 -52.82
CA SER A 357 11.81 -16.61 -51.40
C SER A 357 11.34 -17.84 -50.65
N LYS A 358 11.88 -18.05 -49.46
CA LYS A 358 11.40 -19.09 -48.53
C LYS A 358 9.96 -18.79 -48.15
N ILE A 359 9.11 -19.83 -48.09
CA ILE A 359 7.70 -19.71 -47.69
C ILE A 359 7.43 -20.52 -46.43
N ASN A 360 7.91 -21.76 -46.35
CA ASN A 360 7.77 -22.63 -45.18
C ASN A 360 8.88 -23.68 -45.20
N GLY A 361 9.52 -23.98 -44.08
CA GLY A 361 10.52 -25.03 -44.04
C GLY A 361 11.33 -25.10 -42.77
N LYS A 362 12.37 -25.93 -42.81
CA LYS A 362 13.40 -26.05 -41.79
C LYS A 362 14.64 -25.30 -42.22
N TYR A 363 15.04 -24.30 -41.45
CA TYR A 363 16.27 -23.55 -41.59
C TYR A 363 17.20 -23.92 -40.44
N LYS A 364 18.48 -24.16 -40.72
CA LYS A 364 19.45 -24.61 -39.73
C LYS A 364 20.80 -23.96 -39.97
N THR A 365 21.37 -23.34 -38.95
CA THR A 365 22.75 -22.84 -38.91
C THR A 365 23.59 -23.67 -37.95
N GLN A 366 24.80 -23.20 -37.62
CA GLN A 366 25.61 -23.80 -36.56
C GLN A 366 25.02 -23.58 -35.16
N THR A 367 24.26 -22.51 -34.95
CA THR A 367 23.80 -22.06 -33.62
C THR A 367 22.28 -22.16 -33.43
N GLU A 368 21.52 -22.21 -34.53
CA GLU A 368 20.06 -22.21 -34.47
C GLU A 368 19.40 -23.14 -35.50
N GLU A 369 18.18 -23.56 -35.18
CA GLU A 369 17.29 -24.35 -36.01
C GLU A 369 15.89 -23.71 -35.94
N PHE A 370 15.36 -23.26 -37.07
CA PHE A 370 14.01 -22.73 -37.21
C PHE A 370 13.15 -23.65 -38.06
N GLU A 371 11.92 -23.92 -37.63
CA GLU A 371 10.91 -24.66 -38.39
C GLU A 371 9.62 -23.84 -38.44
N GLY A 372 9.21 -23.38 -39.62
CA GLY A 372 8.01 -22.56 -39.76
C GLY A 372 7.89 -21.79 -41.06
N GLU A 373 6.97 -20.82 -41.05
CA GLU A 373 6.66 -19.91 -42.14
C GLU A 373 7.68 -18.80 -42.27
N PHE A 374 7.90 -18.39 -43.52
CA PHE A 374 8.78 -17.29 -43.90
C PHE A 374 8.01 -16.27 -44.74
N GLU A 375 8.37 -15.00 -44.59
CA GLU A 375 7.89 -13.89 -45.43
C GLU A 375 9.08 -12.98 -45.73
N ASN A 376 9.33 -12.71 -47.01
CA ASN A 376 10.51 -11.96 -47.46
C ASN A 376 11.85 -12.51 -46.92
N ASP A 377 11.96 -13.84 -46.84
CA ASP A 377 13.10 -14.57 -46.27
C ASP A 377 13.34 -14.38 -44.75
N GLU A 378 12.42 -13.73 -44.05
CA GLU A 378 12.41 -13.58 -42.60
C GLU A 378 11.45 -14.56 -41.92
N TYR A 379 11.66 -14.85 -40.64
CA TYR A 379 10.76 -15.67 -39.85
C TYR A 379 9.39 -14.99 -39.69
N LYS A 380 8.30 -15.76 -39.81
CA LYS A 380 6.93 -15.27 -39.59
C LYS A 380 6.21 -16.00 -38.46
N ASN A 381 6.01 -17.31 -38.58
CA ASN A 381 5.36 -18.14 -37.56
C ASN A 381 6.11 -19.45 -37.47
N GLY A 382 6.60 -19.82 -36.29
CA GLY A 382 7.35 -21.07 -36.20
C GLY A 382 7.96 -21.38 -34.86
N GLN A 383 8.84 -22.36 -34.89
CA GLN A 383 9.64 -22.81 -33.76
C GLN A 383 11.11 -22.48 -34.00
N LEU A 384 11.69 -21.60 -33.20
CA LEU A 384 13.13 -21.33 -33.16
C LEU A 384 13.75 -22.11 -32.00
N LYS A 385 14.82 -22.86 -32.28
CA LYS A 385 15.59 -23.64 -31.31
C LYS A 385 17.05 -23.23 -31.38
N GLN A 386 17.60 -22.83 -30.24
CA GLN A 386 19.01 -22.59 -29.98
C GLN A 386 19.44 -23.52 -28.85
N GLU A 387 20.74 -23.58 -28.52
CA GLU A 387 21.33 -24.54 -27.57
C GLU A 387 20.48 -24.74 -26.30
N ASN A 388 20.11 -23.64 -25.63
CA ASN A 388 19.38 -23.62 -24.36
C ASN A 388 18.06 -22.85 -24.43
N VAL A 389 17.63 -22.46 -25.63
CA VAL A 389 16.46 -21.61 -25.83
C VAL A 389 15.56 -22.21 -26.90
N LYS A 390 14.27 -22.31 -26.61
CA LYS A 390 13.25 -22.72 -27.56
C LYS A 390 12.11 -21.72 -27.54
N TYR A 391 11.78 -21.15 -28.68
CA TYR A 391 10.63 -20.26 -28.86
C TYR A 391 9.65 -20.86 -29.86
N ILE A 392 8.35 -20.76 -29.59
CA ILE A 392 7.26 -21.12 -30.50
C ILE A 392 6.30 -19.93 -30.55
N GLY A 393 6.16 -19.28 -31.70
CA GLY A 393 5.28 -18.10 -31.81
C GLY A 393 5.44 -17.33 -33.10
N GLU A 394 4.97 -16.09 -33.07
CA GLU A 394 5.02 -15.15 -34.19
C GLU A 394 6.34 -14.35 -34.18
N PHE A 395 6.74 -13.92 -35.36
CA PHE A 395 7.94 -13.14 -35.62
C PHE A 395 7.60 -11.97 -36.52
N TYR A 396 8.30 -10.85 -36.32
CA TYR A 396 8.25 -9.68 -37.17
C TYR A 396 9.64 -9.07 -37.27
N LEU A 397 10.18 -8.94 -38.50
CA LEU A 397 11.56 -8.48 -38.74
C LEU A 397 12.60 -9.31 -37.97
N GLY A 398 12.38 -10.63 -37.90
CA GLY A 398 13.22 -11.57 -37.16
C GLY A 398 13.11 -11.53 -35.63
N LEU A 399 12.36 -10.58 -35.07
CA LEU A 399 12.14 -10.44 -33.62
C LEU A 399 10.87 -11.19 -33.20
N LYS A 400 10.85 -11.77 -31.99
CA LYS A 400 9.64 -12.38 -31.41
C LYS A 400 8.57 -11.29 -31.22
N GLN A 401 7.36 -11.58 -31.69
CA GLN A 401 6.24 -10.65 -31.70
C GLN A 401 4.94 -11.40 -31.41
N GLY A 402 3.90 -10.71 -30.98
CA GLY A 402 2.56 -11.30 -30.83
C GLY A 402 2.51 -12.37 -29.75
N SER A 403 1.71 -13.42 -29.92
CA SER A 403 1.60 -14.48 -28.91
C SER A 403 2.69 -15.54 -29.10
N GLY A 404 3.34 -15.95 -28.00
CA GLY A 404 4.38 -16.98 -28.09
C GLY A 404 4.66 -17.70 -26.79
N LYS A 405 5.49 -18.74 -26.89
CA LYS A 405 5.99 -19.56 -25.80
C LYS A 405 7.50 -19.64 -25.87
N LEU A 406 8.18 -19.10 -24.86
CA LEU A 406 9.63 -19.17 -24.69
C LEU A 406 9.98 -20.17 -23.58
N ILE A 407 10.94 -21.05 -23.84
CA ILE A 407 11.50 -22.01 -22.89
C ILE A 407 13.00 -21.79 -22.86
N ILE A 408 13.56 -21.47 -21.70
CA ILE A 408 14.99 -21.35 -21.46
C ILE A 408 15.39 -22.44 -20.48
N THR A 409 16.31 -23.32 -20.88
CA THR A 409 16.84 -24.37 -20.01
C THR A 409 18.23 -23.97 -19.55
N GLU A 410 18.39 -23.58 -18.30
CA GLU A 410 19.69 -23.25 -17.74
C GLU A 410 20.57 -24.51 -17.58
N SER A 411 21.89 -24.32 -17.54
CA SER A 411 22.85 -25.40 -17.27
C SER A 411 22.65 -26.08 -15.90
N SER A 412 21.94 -25.42 -14.99
CA SER A 412 21.53 -25.93 -13.68
C SER A 412 20.40 -26.97 -13.76
N GLY A 413 19.72 -27.07 -14.91
CA GLY A 413 18.50 -27.85 -15.09
C GLY A 413 17.22 -27.09 -14.72
N VAL A 414 17.32 -25.80 -14.37
CA VAL A 414 16.14 -24.93 -14.17
C VAL A 414 15.57 -24.55 -15.53
N GLU A 415 14.25 -24.71 -15.70
CA GLU A 415 13.54 -24.25 -16.90
C GLU A 415 12.73 -22.98 -16.59
N ILE A 416 12.93 -21.95 -17.39
CA ILE A 416 12.13 -20.72 -17.36
C ILE A 416 11.21 -20.76 -18.58
N ILE A 417 9.91 -20.82 -18.36
CA ILE A 417 8.89 -20.94 -19.40
C ILE A 417 8.00 -19.71 -19.35
N TYR A 418 7.98 -18.90 -20.39
CA TYR A 418 7.02 -17.80 -20.54
C TYR A 418 6.03 -18.12 -21.66
N GLU A 419 4.74 -17.92 -21.41
CA GLU A 419 3.67 -18.06 -22.39
C GLU A 419 2.76 -16.83 -22.33
N GLY A 420 2.79 -16.00 -23.36
CA GLY A 420 2.14 -14.69 -23.34
C GLY A 420 2.47 -13.87 -24.58
N ALA A 421 2.19 -12.57 -24.50
CA ALA A 421 2.49 -11.65 -25.59
C ALA A 421 3.96 -11.18 -25.57
N PHE A 422 4.46 -10.86 -26.77
CA PHE A 422 5.80 -10.41 -27.09
C PHE A 422 5.73 -9.14 -27.94
N ALA A 423 6.66 -8.22 -27.69
CA ALA A 423 6.92 -7.07 -28.56
C ALA A 423 8.43 -6.85 -28.68
N ASN A 424 8.98 -6.94 -29.90
CA ASN A 424 10.41 -6.74 -30.17
C ASN A 424 11.34 -7.55 -29.26
N ASP A 425 11.13 -8.87 -29.19
CA ASP A 425 11.86 -9.82 -28.32
C ASP A 425 11.63 -9.68 -26.81
N GLN A 426 10.76 -8.77 -26.37
CA GLN A 426 10.46 -8.55 -24.95
C GLN A 426 9.09 -9.13 -24.56
N PHE A 427 8.95 -9.63 -23.34
CA PHE A 427 7.64 -9.94 -22.76
C PHE A 427 6.85 -8.64 -22.61
N GLU A 428 5.65 -8.62 -23.20
CA GLU A 428 4.80 -7.42 -23.25
C GLU A 428 3.33 -7.86 -23.15
N GLY A 429 2.51 -7.16 -22.37
CA GLY A 429 1.10 -7.48 -22.17
C GLY A 429 0.87 -8.69 -21.25
N PHE A 430 -0.30 -9.31 -21.31
CA PHE A 430 -0.66 -10.39 -20.41
C PHE A 430 0.11 -11.69 -20.71
N GLY A 431 0.65 -12.34 -19.68
CA GLY A 431 1.37 -13.61 -19.82
C GLY A 431 1.47 -14.43 -18.54
N GLU A 432 2.02 -15.63 -18.68
CA GLU A 432 2.33 -16.57 -17.60
C GLU A 432 3.82 -16.94 -17.64
N LEU A 433 4.52 -16.73 -16.54
CA LEU A 433 5.92 -17.09 -16.34
C LEU A 433 6.03 -18.23 -15.32
N LYS A 434 6.57 -19.38 -15.73
CA LYS A 434 6.87 -20.53 -14.90
C LYS A 434 8.38 -20.67 -14.70
N ILE A 435 8.80 -20.88 -13.46
CA ILE A 435 10.17 -21.26 -13.11
C ILE A 435 10.10 -22.66 -12.52
N VAL A 436 10.67 -23.64 -13.23
CA VAL A 436 10.62 -25.06 -12.90
C VAL A 436 12.00 -25.51 -12.45
N ASN A 437 12.13 -25.91 -11.18
CA ASN A 437 13.33 -26.49 -10.62
C ASN A 437 13.02 -27.88 -10.06
N LYS A 438 13.20 -28.92 -10.89
CA LYS A 438 12.80 -30.31 -10.59
C LYS A 438 11.30 -30.42 -10.28
N ASP A 439 10.94 -30.70 -9.03
CA ASP A 439 9.56 -30.82 -8.55
C ASP A 439 9.01 -29.50 -7.97
N ASP A 440 9.84 -28.45 -7.91
CA ASP A 440 9.46 -27.13 -7.43
C ASP A 440 9.06 -26.21 -8.59
N VAL A 441 7.81 -25.77 -8.61
CA VAL A 441 7.24 -24.94 -9.68
C VAL A 441 6.74 -23.64 -9.08
N GLN A 442 7.27 -22.52 -9.57
CA GLN A 442 6.76 -21.19 -9.31
C GLN A 442 6.06 -20.67 -10.55
N ILE A 443 4.85 -20.13 -10.42
CA ILE A 443 4.06 -19.59 -11.53
C ILE A 443 3.67 -18.16 -11.19
N PHE A 444 3.90 -17.26 -12.12
CA PHE A 444 3.49 -15.86 -12.08
C PHE A 444 2.59 -15.57 -13.27
N THR A 445 1.49 -14.86 -13.07
CA THR A 445 0.55 -14.51 -14.14
C THR A 445 0.10 -13.07 -13.97
N GLY A 446 0.17 -12.26 -15.04
CA GLY A 446 -0.24 -10.86 -15.03
C GLY A 446 0.27 -10.08 -16.25
N GLN A 447 0.23 -8.75 -16.19
CA GLN A 447 0.76 -7.84 -17.21
C GLN A 447 2.29 -7.71 -17.13
N PHE A 448 2.96 -7.90 -18.26
CA PHE A 448 4.39 -7.71 -18.46
C PHE A 448 4.64 -6.42 -19.25
N VAL A 449 5.66 -5.67 -18.84
CA VAL A 449 6.17 -4.49 -19.56
C VAL A 449 7.69 -4.57 -19.52
N ASP A 450 8.34 -4.48 -20.67
CA ASP A 450 9.81 -4.51 -20.77
C ASP A 450 10.46 -5.72 -20.07
N ASN A 451 9.92 -6.93 -20.28
CA ASN A 451 10.36 -8.17 -19.62
C ASN A 451 10.09 -8.27 -18.11
N GLN A 452 9.39 -7.31 -17.51
CA GLN A 452 9.07 -7.32 -16.08
C GLN A 452 7.57 -7.45 -15.86
N LEU A 453 7.16 -8.37 -15.01
CA LEU A 453 5.78 -8.42 -14.52
C LEU A 453 5.51 -7.17 -13.67
N ASN A 454 4.53 -6.37 -14.07
CA ASN A 454 4.13 -5.15 -13.39
C ASN A 454 2.59 -5.04 -13.46
N ASP A 455 1.93 -5.63 -12.48
CA ASP A 455 0.47 -5.74 -12.48
C ASP A 455 -0.07 -5.72 -11.05
N GLU A 456 -1.06 -4.85 -10.80
CA GLU A 456 -1.75 -4.67 -9.52
C GLU A 456 -2.63 -5.88 -9.14
N ASN A 457 -2.98 -6.72 -10.11
CA ASN A 457 -3.84 -7.89 -9.96
C ASN A 457 -3.14 -9.19 -10.36
N ALA A 458 -1.81 -9.21 -10.37
CA ALA A 458 -1.04 -10.40 -10.67
C ALA A 458 -1.33 -11.54 -9.68
N THR A 459 -1.10 -12.76 -10.13
CA THR A 459 -1.14 -13.95 -9.29
C THR A 459 0.22 -14.62 -9.23
N TYR A 460 0.52 -15.20 -8.08
CA TYR A 460 1.69 -16.04 -7.88
C TYR A 460 1.30 -17.34 -7.19
N THR A 461 1.82 -18.47 -7.64
CA THR A 461 1.63 -19.77 -6.99
C THR A 461 2.93 -20.54 -6.85
N HIS A 462 3.12 -21.17 -5.68
CA HIS A 462 4.26 -22.03 -5.40
C HIS A 462 3.86 -23.08 -4.35
N GLY A 463 3.75 -24.34 -4.77
CA GLY A 463 3.19 -25.40 -3.94
C GLY A 463 1.73 -25.11 -3.56
N ASP A 464 1.45 -25.01 -2.25
CA ASP A 464 0.14 -24.71 -1.67
C ASP A 464 -0.09 -23.20 -1.43
N LYS A 465 0.92 -22.37 -1.69
CA LYS A 465 0.84 -20.91 -1.55
C LYS A 465 0.25 -20.30 -2.80
N LYS A 466 -0.73 -19.41 -2.61
CA LYS A 466 -1.32 -18.59 -3.66
C LYS A 466 -1.36 -17.12 -3.23
N PHE A 467 -0.82 -16.25 -4.05
CA PHE A 467 -0.88 -14.80 -3.89
C PHE A 467 -1.73 -14.15 -4.99
N THR A 468 -2.40 -13.06 -4.65
CA THR A 468 -3.08 -12.17 -5.60
C THR A 468 -2.89 -10.72 -5.16
N GLY A 469 -2.40 -9.86 -6.05
CA GLY A 469 -2.16 -8.45 -5.80
C GLY A 469 -1.03 -7.88 -6.65
N HIS A 470 -0.41 -6.80 -6.17
CA HIS A 470 0.61 -6.07 -6.91
C HIS A 470 1.95 -6.80 -6.88
N ILE A 471 2.48 -7.13 -8.06
CA ILE A 471 3.82 -7.70 -8.27
C ILE A 471 4.62 -6.80 -9.20
N ILE A 472 5.87 -6.52 -8.83
CA ILE A 472 6.85 -5.80 -9.68
C ILE A 472 8.08 -6.70 -9.86
N GLY A 473 8.42 -7.03 -11.10
CA GLY A 473 9.36 -8.08 -11.43
C GLY A 473 8.90 -9.42 -10.85
N LEU A 474 9.67 -10.01 -9.95
CA LEU A 474 9.28 -11.22 -9.22
C LEU A 474 9.02 -10.94 -7.73
N ASN A 475 8.90 -9.66 -7.34
CA ASN A 475 8.73 -9.24 -5.96
C ASN A 475 7.26 -8.92 -5.67
N LEU A 476 6.66 -9.67 -4.74
CA LEU A 476 5.34 -9.34 -4.19
C LEU A 476 5.44 -8.00 -3.45
N GLN A 477 4.54 -7.06 -3.75
CA GLN A 477 4.49 -5.75 -3.11
C GLN A 477 3.37 -5.70 -2.07
N LYS A 478 2.13 -5.83 -2.52
CA LYS A 478 0.94 -5.71 -1.68
C LYS A 478 -0.18 -6.58 -2.22
N GLY A 479 -0.81 -7.36 -1.37
CA GLY A 479 -1.89 -8.24 -1.79
C GLY A 479 -2.33 -9.21 -0.71
N GLN A 480 -2.90 -10.33 -1.16
CA GLN A 480 -3.36 -11.41 -0.31
C GLN A 480 -2.59 -12.69 -0.63
N MET A 481 -1.96 -13.31 0.38
CA MET A 481 -1.39 -14.65 0.31
C MET A 481 -2.27 -15.63 1.07
N THR A 482 -2.57 -16.78 0.49
CA THR A 482 -3.36 -17.86 1.09
C THR A 482 -2.60 -19.17 1.01
N THR A 483 -2.67 -19.94 2.10
CA THR A 483 -2.33 -21.36 2.18
C THR A 483 -3.54 -22.12 2.73
N PRO A 484 -3.53 -23.47 2.80
CA PRO A 484 -4.63 -24.23 3.40
C PRO A 484 -4.91 -23.88 4.87
N SER A 485 -3.93 -23.33 5.60
CA SER A 485 -4.03 -23.03 7.03
C SER A 485 -4.00 -21.53 7.37
N GLN A 486 -3.54 -20.68 6.45
CA GLN A 486 -3.26 -19.28 6.70
C GLN A 486 -3.77 -18.36 5.58
N GLN A 487 -4.15 -17.14 5.95
CA GLN A 487 -4.45 -16.06 5.01
C GLN A 487 -3.77 -14.77 5.50
N PHE A 488 -2.84 -14.22 4.73
CA PHE A 488 -2.22 -12.93 4.98
C PHE A 488 -2.74 -11.89 3.98
N VAL A 489 -3.07 -10.69 4.46
CA VAL A 489 -3.45 -9.53 3.63
C VAL A 489 -2.59 -8.35 4.06
N GLY A 490 -1.76 -7.83 3.16
CA GLY A 490 -0.83 -6.76 3.50
C GLY A 490 0.29 -6.54 2.48
N GLU A 491 1.35 -5.92 2.96
CA GLU A 491 2.58 -5.64 2.25
C GLU A 491 3.61 -6.76 2.47
N PHE A 492 4.44 -6.97 1.45
CA PHE A 492 5.45 -8.01 1.38
C PHE A 492 6.83 -7.41 1.10
N LYS A 493 7.87 -8.08 1.60
CA LYS A 493 9.27 -7.74 1.30
C LYS A 493 10.04 -9.03 1.07
N ASN A 494 10.63 -9.19 -0.12
CA ASN A 494 11.36 -10.40 -0.52
C ASN A 494 10.54 -11.68 -0.28
N MET A 495 9.29 -11.72 -0.75
CA MET A 495 8.33 -12.83 -0.56
C MET A 495 7.89 -13.09 0.90
N ASN A 496 8.36 -12.33 1.88
CA ASN A 496 7.96 -12.46 3.29
C ASN A 496 6.93 -11.41 3.68
N TYR A 497 6.10 -11.74 4.68
CA TYR A 497 5.17 -10.78 5.28
C TYR A 497 5.95 -9.59 5.85
N TYR A 498 5.49 -8.37 5.57
CA TYR A 498 6.09 -7.14 6.08
C TYR A 498 5.14 -6.35 6.97
N GLN A 499 3.94 -5.99 6.48
CA GLN A 499 2.95 -5.25 7.26
C GLN A 499 1.54 -5.65 6.84
N GLY A 500 0.71 -6.14 7.76
CA GLY A 500 -0.64 -6.59 7.41
C GLY A 500 -1.39 -7.36 8.49
N GLU A 501 -2.39 -8.12 8.04
CA GLU A 501 -3.24 -9.03 8.83
C GLU A 501 -2.95 -10.49 8.42
N LEU A 502 -2.45 -11.32 9.34
CA LEU A 502 -2.34 -12.77 9.18
C LEU A 502 -3.48 -13.45 9.96
N LYS A 503 -4.27 -14.27 9.29
CA LYS A 503 -5.23 -15.19 9.94
C LYS A 503 -4.64 -16.59 9.92
N GLU A 504 -4.58 -17.22 11.08
CA GLU A 504 -4.17 -18.61 11.23
C GLU A 504 -5.13 -19.29 12.21
N LYS A 505 -5.97 -20.21 11.70
CA LYS A 505 -7.02 -20.87 12.49
C LYS A 505 -7.91 -19.83 13.20
N ASP A 506 -7.90 -19.80 14.54
CA ASP A 506 -8.69 -18.89 15.38
C ASP A 506 -7.89 -17.65 15.82
N LEU A 507 -6.68 -17.45 15.28
CA LEU A 507 -5.79 -16.35 15.62
C LEU A 507 -5.73 -15.33 14.48
N ILE A 508 -5.77 -14.05 14.85
CA ILE A 508 -5.59 -12.92 13.90
C ILE A 508 -4.43 -12.07 14.38
N TYR A 509 -3.37 -11.96 13.58
CA TYR A 509 -2.19 -11.16 13.86
C TYR A 509 -2.23 -9.91 13.01
N ASN A 510 -2.17 -8.73 13.61
CA ASN A 510 -2.23 -7.44 12.94
C ASN A 510 -1.00 -6.62 13.27
N GLY A 511 -0.14 -6.33 12.30
CA GLY A 511 1.07 -5.55 12.56
C GLY A 511 2.19 -5.69 11.54
N GLN A 512 3.41 -5.44 12.00
CA GLN A 512 4.65 -5.62 11.27
C GLN A 512 5.24 -7.01 11.52
N PHE A 513 5.82 -7.57 10.47
CA PHE A 513 6.38 -8.90 10.42
C PHE A 513 7.84 -8.86 9.96
N GLU A 514 8.65 -9.76 10.50
CA GLU A 514 10.01 -10.04 10.05
C GLU A 514 10.19 -11.56 10.03
N ASN A 515 10.71 -12.10 8.92
CA ASN A 515 10.83 -13.55 8.70
C ASN A 515 9.50 -14.31 8.96
N ASN A 516 8.38 -13.71 8.54
CA ASN A 516 7.01 -14.22 8.75
C ASN A 516 6.58 -14.34 10.22
N GLN A 517 7.27 -13.66 11.15
CA GLN A 517 6.91 -13.56 12.57
C GLN A 517 6.52 -12.13 12.92
N ILE A 518 5.45 -11.95 13.71
CA ILE A 518 5.04 -10.61 14.16
C ILE A 518 6.10 -10.03 15.12
N ILE A 519 6.62 -8.84 14.80
CA ILE A 519 7.61 -8.13 15.62
C ILE A 519 6.99 -6.93 16.37
N ASN A 520 5.98 -6.30 15.77
CA ASN A 520 5.23 -5.19 16.33
C ASN A 520 3.76 -5.32 15.92
N GLY A 521 2.81 -5.28 16.86
CA GLY A 521 1.38 -5.34 16.54
C GLY A 521 0.54 -6.06 17.58
N GLU A 522 -0.52 -6.73 17.14
CA GLU A 522 -1.57 -7.26 18.00
C GLU A 522 -1.98 -8.66 17.55
N ILE A 523 -2.12 -9.60 18.48
CA ILE A 523 -2.63 -10.96 18.23
C ILE A 523 -3.98 -11.07 18.92
N MET A 524 -5.03 -11.17 18.13
CA MET A 524 -6.40 -11.34 18.59
C MET A 524 -6.70 -12.83 18.73
N MET A 525 -7.28 -13.21 19.86
CA MET A 525 -7.69 -14.59 20.15
C MET A 525 -8.89 -14.58 21.09
N ASN A 526 -9.51 -15.74 21.29
CA ASN A 526 -10.64 -15.89 22.21
C ASN A 526 -10.39 -17.08 23.14
N VAL A 527 -9.51 -16.88 24.13
CA VAL A 527 -9.15 -17.91 25.11
C VAL A 527 -9.76 -17.56 26.47
N ILE A 528 -10.52 -18.48 27.06
CA ILE A 528 -11.09 -18.30 28.40
C ILE A 528 -10.03 -18.70 29.45
N LEU A 529 -9.68 -17.75 30.33
CA LEU A 529 -8.77 -17.91 31.45
C LEU A 529 -9.54 -17.77 32.76
N ASN A 530 -9.15 -18.52 33.79
CA ASN A 530 -9.74 -18.40 35.13
C ASN A 530 -8.69 -17.82 36.07
N ILE A 531 -8.71 -16.50 36.24
CA ILE A 531 -7.75 -15.78 37.08
C ILE A 531 -8.53 -15.15 38.24
N PHE A 532 -8.06 -15.36 39.47
CA PHE A 532 -8.76 -14.96 40.71
C PHE A 532 -10.17 -15.58 40.87
N GLY A 533 -10.45 -16.72 40.25
CA GLY A 533 -11.79 -17.33 40.28
C GLY A 533 -12.79 -16.63 39.35
N MET A 534 -12.32 -15.69 38.52
CA MET A 534 -13.13 -14.99 37.51
C MET A 534 -12.79 -15.54 36.13
N GLU A 535 -13.83 -15.84 35.34
CA GLU A 535 -13.66 -16.15 33.92
C GLU A 535 -13.36 -14.84 33.17
N MET A 536 -12.19 -14.80 32.52
CA MET A 536 -11.75 -13.71 31.67
C MET A 536 -11.48 -14.24 30.27
N VAL A 537 -11.75 -13.40 29.28
CA VAL A 537 -11.42 -13.69 27.88
C VAL A 537 -10.11 -12.99 27.55
N LEU A 538 -9.05 -13.75 27.28
CA LEU A 538 -7.87 -13.22 26.62
C LEU A 538 -8.27 -12.86 25.19
N PHE A 539 -8.42 -11.56 24.97
CA PHE A 539 -8.91 -11.01 23.71
C PHE A 539 -7.77 -10.59 22.79
N LYS A 540 -6.66 -10.12 23.36
CA LYS A 540 -5.56 -9.53 22.59
C LYS A 540 -4.20 -9.65 23.27
N ILE A 541 -3.15 -9.91 22.51
CA ILE A 541 -1.74 -9.81 22.92
C ILE A 541 -1.12 -8.67 22.13
N ILE A 542 -0.51 -7.69 22.79
CA ILE A 542 0.25 -6.62 22.15
C ILE A 542 1.71 -7.06 22.07
N VAL A 543 2.32 -6.96 20.88
CA VAL A 543 3.73 -7.25 20.63
C VAL A 543 4.43 -5.92 20.31
N GLU A 544 5.45 -5.57 21.08
CA GLU A 544 6.25 -4.35 20.90
C GLU A 544 7.73 -4.74 20.97
N ASN A 545 8.43 -4.70 19.84
CA ASN A 545 9.83 -5.11 19.67
C ASN A 545 10.10 -6.52 20.22
N GLY A 546 9.22 -7.47 19.87
CA GLY A 546 9.27 -8.85 20.36
C GLY A 546 8.81 -9.06 21.82
N SER A 547 8.63 -7.99 22.60
CA SER A 547 8.06 -8.07 23.96
C SER A 547 6.54 -8.22 23.89
N LYS A 548 5.96 -9.16 24.65
CA LYS A 548 4.52 -9.46 24.64
C LYS A 548 3.83 -8.92 25.90
N ARG A 549 2.71 -8.23 25.72
CA ARG A 549 1.81 -7.73 26.78
C ARG A 549 0.40 -8.30 26.58
N LEU A 550 -0.24 -8.83 27.63
CA LEU A 550 -1.57 -9.44 27.52
C LEU A 550 -2.66 -8.40 27.85
N VAL A 551 -3.69 -8.34 27.00
CA VAL A 551 -4.91 -7.56 27.22
C VAL A 551 -6.08 -8.53 27.37
N LEU A 552 -6.63 -8.57 28.58
CA LEU A 552 -7.72 -9.44 29.00
C LEU A 552 -9.03 -8.65 29.02
N ARG A 553 -10.17 -9.34 28.89
CA ARG A 553 -11.51 -8.76 29.08
C ARG A 553 -12.26 -9.51 30.17
N LEU A 554 -12.84 -8.76 31.11
CA LEU A 554 -13.76 -9.24 32.14
C LEU A 554 -15.14 -8.61 31.87
N GLY A 555 -16.03 -9.35 31.21
CA GLY A 555 -17.26 -8.77 30.65
C GLY A 555 -16.93 -7.70 29.61
N GLU A 556 -17.45 -6.48 29.79
CA GLU A 556 -17.14 -5.31 28.94
C GLU A 556 -15.89 -4.54 29.38
N GLN A 557 -15.25 -4.90 30.51
CA GLN A 557 -14.11 -4.18 31.03
C GLN A 557 -12.79 -4.75 30.51
N GLU A 558 -11.94 -3.89 29.94
CA GLU A 558 -10.56 -4.24 29.62
C GLU A 558 -9.70 -4.27 30.88
N VAL A 559 -8.91 -5.33 31.00
CA VAL A 559 -8.03 -5.64 32.10
C VAL A 559 -6.63 -5.81 31.53
N GLN A 560 -5.66 -5.07 32.06
CA GLN A 560 -4.29 -5.09 31.52
C GLN A 560 -3.39 -5.98 32.37
N TYR A 561 -2.66 -6.90 31.72
CA TYR A 561 -1.61 -7.67 32.36
C TYR A 561 -0.26 -7.40 31.69
N SER A 562 0.73 -6.99 32.48
CA SER A 562 2.11 -6.83 32.07
C SER A 562 3.03 -7.69 32.94
N GLY A 563 3.68 -8.69 32.36
CA GLY A 563 4.57 -9.59 33.10
C GLY A 563 4.98 -10.82 32.31
N GLN A 564 5.67 -11.74 32.99
CA GLN A 564 6.06 -13.05 32.47
C GLN A 564 4.86 -14.00 32.46
N PHE A 565 4.71 -14.73 31.37
CA PHE A 565 3.72 -15.78 31.20
C PHE A 565 4.32 -16.89 30.33
N ASN A 566 3.79 -18.10 30.44
CA ASN A 566 4.17 -19.20 29.55
C ASN A 566 3.45 -19.00 28.20
N SER A 567 4.20 -18.90 27.10
CA SER A 567 3.67 -18.59 25.76
C SER A 567 2.71 -19.65 25.21
N ASP A 568 2.88 -20.90 25.63
CA ASP A 568 2.19 -22.05 25.04
C ASP A 568 0.87 -22.32 25.78
N THR A 569 0.85 -22.08 27.09
CA THR A 569 -0.31 -22.33 27.97
C THR A 569 -1.03 -21.05 28.40
N TYR A 570 -0.45 -19.88 28.09
CA TYR A 570 -0.88 -18.56 28.58
C TYR A 570 -0.97 -18.45 30.12
N LYS A 571 -0.36 -19.40 30.86
CA LYS A 571 -0.31 -19.35 32.32
C LYS A 571 0.53 -18.17 32.77
N LEU A 572 -0.07 -17.28 33.55
CA LEU A 572 0.61 -16.16 34.20
C LEU A 572 1.66 -16.72 35.17
N LEU A 573 2.87 -16.13 35.18
CA LEU A 573 3.96 -16.53 36.08
C LEU A 573 4.25 -15.44 37.10
N LYS A 574 4.52 -14.22 36.63
CA LYS A 574 4.81 -13.06 37.49
C LYS A 574 4.51 -11.78 36.74
N GLY A 575 3.76 -10.87 37.34
CA GLY A 575 3.43 -9.62 36.66
C GLY A 575 2.51 -8.71 37.43
N LYS A 576 2.12 -7.64 36.75
CA LYS A 576 1.16 -6.64 37.19
C LYS A 576 -0.15 -6.80 36.43
N PHE A 577 -1.25 -6.96 37.16
CA PHE A 577 -2.61 -7.15 36.69
C PHE A 577 -3.45 -5.96 37.16
N THR A 578 -4.04 -5.19 36.25
CA THR A 578 -4.74 -3.93 36.58
C THR A 578 -6.17 -3.95 36.05
N THR A 579 -7.12 -3.68 36.94
CA THR A 579 -8.55 -3.47 36.66
C THR A 579 -8.96 -2.05 37.06
N LYS A 580 -10.21 -1.65 36.78
CA LYS A 580 -10.77 -0.39 37.30
C LYS A 580 -10.85 -0.35 38.83
N SER A 581 -10.95 -1.51 39.48
CA SER A 581 -11.21 -1.61 40.93
C SER A 581 -9.95 -1.89 41.75
N PHE A 582 -8.97 -2.58 41.18
CA PHE A 582 -7.73 -2.97 41.86
C PHE A 582 -6.57 -3.23 40.90
N GLN A 583 -5.35 -3.21 41.43
CA GLN A 583 -4.12 -3.63 40.78
C GLN A 583 -3.42 -4.69 41.64
N PHE A 584 -3.05 -5.83 41.07
CA PHE A 584 -2.20 -6.83 41.71
C PHE A 584 -0.82 -6.84 41.05
N GLU A 585 0.26 -6.94 41.82
CA GLU A 585 1.63 -7.10 41.32
C GLU A 585 2.31 -8.23 42.11
N GLY A 586 2.66 -9.33 41.43
CA GLY A 586 3.20 -10.50 42.12
C GLY A 586 3.31 -11.76 41.26
N ASP A 587 3.53 -12.88 41.94
CA ASP A 587 3.65 -14.22 41.38
C ASP A 587 2.27 -14.89 41.24
N PHE A 588 2.15 -15.71 40.19
CA PHE A 588 0.97 -16.51 39.89
C PHE A 588 1.33 -18.00 39.87
N GLU A 589 0.41 -18.84 40.34
CA GLU A 589 0.50 -20.30 40.29
C GLU A 589 -0.86 -20.85 39.84
N ASP A 590 -0.87 -21.60 38.74
CA ASP A 590 -2.09 -22.09 38.08
C ASP A 590 -3.14 -20.99 37.84
N GLN A 591 -2.69 -19.84 37.34
CA GLN A 591 -3.51 -18.64 37.08
C GLN A 591 -4.12 -17.98 38.32
N GLN A 592 -3.79 -18.45 39.53
CA GLN A 592 -4.18 -17.82 40.78
C GLN A 592 -3.03 -16.97 41.32
N ALA A 593 -3.32 -15.82 41.93
CA ALA A 593 -2.30 -15.10 42.69
C ALA A 593 -1.75 -15.99 43.80
N LYS A 594 -0.42 -15.96 43.97
CA LYS A 594 0.30 -16.71 45.00
C LYS A 594 0.94 -15.78 46.03
N ASN A 595 1.80 -14.86 45.60
CA ASN A 595 2.47 -13.88 46.46
C ASN A 595 2.47 -12.53 45.75
N GLY A 596 2.14 -11.43 46.43
CA GLY A 596 2.22 -10.11 45.80
C GLY A 596 1.55 -9.00 46.58
N ILE A 597 1.40 -7.86 45.91
CA ILE A 597 0.76 -6.66 46.43
C ILE A 597 -0.52 -6.41 45.63
N MET A 598 -1.67 -6.39 46.29
CA MET A 598 -2.98 -6.00 45.72
C MET A 598 -3.38 -4.62 46.24
N GLN A 599 -3.39 -3.61 45.37
CA GLN A 599 -3.88 -2.26 45.64
C GLN A 599 -5.36 -2.15 45.24
N TYR A 600 -6.22 -1.75 46.16
CA TYR A 600 -7.65 -1.54 45.96
C TYR A 600 -7.92 -0.04 45.80
N PHE A 601 -8.22 0.39 44.57
CA PHE A 601 -8.29 1.82 44.24
C PHE A 601 -9.47 2.52 44.90
N ALA A 602 -10.68 1.96 44.76
CA ALA A 602 -11.90 2.56 45.29
C ALA A 602 -11.90 2.65 46.82
N GLN A 603 -11.02 1.90 47.49
CA GLN A 603 -10.96 1.82 48.94
C GLN A 603 -9.64 2.33 49.52
N ASN A 604 -8.78 2.92 48.70
CA ASN A 604 -7.48 3.47 49.10
C ASN A 604 -6.69 2.57 50.08
N ALA A 605 -6.60 1.28 49.78
CA ALA A 605 -5.82 0.35 50.60
C ALA A 605 -5.00 -0.61 49.73
N SER A 606 -4.08 -1.32 50.35
CA SER A 606 -3.32 -2.39 49.73
C SER A 606 -3.21 -3.61 50.64
N PHE A 607 -3.05 -4.79 50.06
CA PHE A 607 -2.68 -6.02 50.75
C PHE A 607 -1.37 -6.53 50.18
N GLU A 608 -0.37 -6.76 51.02
CA GLU A 608 0.90 -7.38 50.63
C GLU A 608 1.03 -8.74 51.32
N GLY A 609 1.12 -9.82 50.55
CA GLY A 609 1.31 -11.15 51.10
C GLY A 609 0.94 -12.30 50.18
N GLN A 610 0.69 -13.45 50.80
CA GLN A 610 0.27 -14.69 50.16
C GLN A 610 -1.23 -14.68 49.86
N PHE A 611 -1.59 -15.32 48.76
CA PHE A 611 -2.96 -15.51 48.29
C PHE A 611 -3.23 -17.00 48.13
N LYS A 612 -4.48 -17.41 48.36
CA LYS A 612 -4.95 -18.79 48.17
C LYS A 612 -6.29 -18.74 47.46
N GLN A 613 -6.39 -19.41 46.30
CA GLN A 613 -7.58 -19.36 45.43
C GLN A 613 -8.01 -17.92 45.09
N GLY A 614 -7.03 -17.06 44.80
CA GLY A 614 -7.27 -15.65 44.42
C GLY A 614 -7.67 -14.73 45.57
N LYS A 615 -7.70 -15.22 46.82
CA LYS A 615 -8.06 -14.41 48.00
C LYS A 615 -6.85 -14.18 48.90
N PRO A 616 -6.72 -13.00 49.55
CA PRO A 616 -5.73 -12.76 50.59
C PRO A 616 -5.69 -13.90 51.63
N TYR A 617 -4.50 -14.41 51.96
CA TYR A 617 -4.32 -15.60 52.80
C TYR A 617 -3.36 -15.41 53.99
N VAL A 618 -2.18 -14.83 53.77
CA VAL A 618 -1.26 -14.45 54.86
C VAL A 618 -0.54 -13.18 54.44
N GLY A 619 -0.71 -12.07 55.16
CA GLY A 619 -0.10 -10.81 54.75
C GLY A 619 -0.54 -9.58 55.54
N THR A 620 -0.15 -8.43 55.04
CA THR A 620 -0.36 -7.11 55.66
C THR A 620 -1.35 -6.30 54.85
N PHE A 621 -2.49 -5.93 55.44
CA PHE A 621 -3.33 -4.86 54.88
C PHE A 621 -2.80 -3.50 55.30
N VAL A 622 -2.69 -2.56 54.38
CA VAL A 622 -2.27 -1.17 54.61
C VAL A 622 -3.38 -0.25 54.13
N PHE A 623 -4.00 0.49 55.04
CA PHE A 623 -5.05 1.45 54.73
C PHE A 623 -4.46 2.87 54.67
N LYS A 624 -4.73 3.59 53.58
CA LYS A 624 -4.39 5.01 53.43
C LYS A 624 -5.60 5.88 53.77
N LYS A 625 -5.34 7.15 54.12
CA LYS A 625 -6.36 8.13 54.53
C LYS A 625 -7.55 8.15 53.57
N GLY A 626 -8.77 7.97 54.10
CA GLY A 626 -10.03 7.94 53.33
C GLY A 626 -10.52 6.56 52.89
N GLY A 627 -9.77 5.47 53.16
CA GLY A 627 -10.15 4.11 52.80
C GLY A 627 -11.08 3.42 53.81
N ASN A 628 -12.39 3.68 53.76
CA ASN A 628 -13.31 3.20 54.80
C ASN A 628 -14.09 1.90 54.48
N ASN A 629 -14.06 1.35 53.27
CA ASN A 629 -15.12 0.41 52.81
C ASN A 629 -14.68 -1.01 52.37
N ILE A 630 -13.47 -1.51 52.71
CA ILE A 630 -13.03 -2.83 52.18
C ILE A 630 -13.82 -4.00 52.78
N PHE A 631 -14.10 -3.95 54.08
CA PHE A 631 -14.51 -5.14 54.80
C PHE A 631 -16.02 -5.42 54.76
N SER A 632 -16.85 -4.51 54.24
CA SER A 632 -18.30 -4.75 54.10
C SER A 632 -18.62 -5.82 53.03
N ASN A 633 -17.69 -6.05 52.10
CA ASN A 633 -17.92 -6.97 50.97
C ASN A 633 -17.34 -8.37 51.19
N PHE A 634 -16.53 -8.59 52.23
CA PHE A 634 -16.09 -9.92 52.61
C PHE A 634 -17.09 -10.52 53.60
N SER A 635 -18.07 -11.27 53.08
CA SER A 635 -19.24 -11.79 53.82
C SER A 635 -18.94 -12.61 55.08
N GLY A 636 -17.68 -13.04 55.28
CA GLY A 636 -17.21 -13.70 56.51
C GLY A 636 -16.68 -12.77 57.61
N TYR A 637 -16.57 -11.45 57.39
CA TYR A 637 -15.78 -10.54 58.25
C TYR A 637 -16.53 -9.27 58.68
N ASN A 638 -17.87 -9.27 58.60
CA ASN A 638 -18.73 -8.13 58.94
C ASN A 638 -18.53 -7.57 60.36
N GLY A 639 -18.02 -8.38 61.30
CA GLY A 639 -17.74 -7.93 62.67
C GLY A 639 -16.50 -7.04 62.76
N ILE A 640 -15.41 -7.41 62.08
CA ILE A 640 -14.16 -6.65 62.07
C ILE A 640 -14.31 -5.38 61.20
N SER A 641 -15.11 -5.47 60.14
CA SER A 641 -15.40 -4.35 59.22
C SER A 641 -15.99 -3.13 59.91
N GLN A 642 -17.11 -3.34 60.60
CA GLN A 642 -17.85 -2.34 61.33
C GLN A 642 -17.04 -1.79 62.50
N TYR A 643 -16.25 -2.64 63.14
CA TYR A 643 -15.41 -2.24 64.25
C TYR A 643 -14.27 -1.30 63.82
N MET A 644 -13.58 -1.63 62.73
CA MET A 644 -12.54 -0.77 62.16
C MET A 644 -13.10 0.55 61.61
N LEU A 645 -14.27 0.51 60.96
CA LEU A 645 -15.00 1.70 60.49
C LEU A 645 -15.22 2.72 61.62
N ASN A 646 -15.62 2.25 62.80
CA ASN A 646 -15.85 3.11 63.97
C ASN A 646 -14.55 3.66 64.58
N ILE A 647 -13.47 2.89 64.55
CA ILE A 647 -12.14 3.39 64.97
C ILE A 647 -11.67 4.49 64.00
N PHE A 648 -11.85 4.30 62.69
CA PHE A 648 -11.45 5.28 61.69
C PHE A 648 -12.32 6.54 61.70
N SER A 649 -13.64 6.44 61.94
CA SER A 649 -14.50 7.62 62.09
C SER A 649 -14.12 8.44 63.33
N TYR A 650 -13.73 7.78 64.41
CA TYR A 650 -13.28 8.42 65.64
C TYR A 650 -11.89 9.09 65.49
N LEU A 651 -10.96 8.45 64.78
CA LEU A 651 -9.61 9.00 64.55
C LEU A 651 -9.55 10.05 63.43
N GLY A 652 -10.47 10.00 62.46
CA GLY A 652 -10.39 10.74 61.20
C GLY A 652 -11.03 12.12 61.16
N SER A 653 -11.87 12.49 62.14
CA SER A 653 -12.68 13.72 62.04
C SER A 653 -11.93 15.02 62.40
N ASN A 654 -10.76 15.00 63.03
CA ASN A 654 -10.15 16.23 63.57
C ASN A 654 -8.62 16.38 63.51
N THR A 655 -7.86 15.58 62.74
CA THR A 655 -6.38 15.76 62.69
C THR A 655 -5.78 15.64 61.28
N ASN A 656 -4.85 16.56 60.96
CA ASN A 656 -4.07 16.62 59.72
C ASN A 656 -2.95 15.55 59.62
N ILE A 657 -3.12 14.39 60.25
CA ILE A 657 -2.06 13.38 60.33
C ILE A 657 -2.21 12.35 59.18
N GLU A 658 -1.09 12.01 58.53
CA GLU A 658 -0.97 10.89 57.58
C GLU A 658 -0.96 9.55 58.34
N ASN A 659 -2.10 9.15 58.90
CA ASN A 659 -2.19 7.87 59.59
C ASN A 659 -2.26 6.73 58.57
N THR A 660 -1.22 5.89 58.55
CA THR A 660 -1.22 4.59 57.86
C THR A 660 -1.51 3.51 58.89
N VAL A 661 -2.55 2.69 58.67
CA VAL A 661 -2.87 1.58 59.57
C VAL A 661 -2.54 0.28 58.85
N SER A 662 -1.68 -0.53 59.48
CA SER A 662 -1.27 -1.84 58.96
C SER A 662 -1.85 -2.96 59.82
N ILE A 663 -2.45 -3.97 59.20
CA ILE A 663 -2.99 -5.17 59.86
C ILE A 663 -2.23 -6.41 59.37
N ASN A 664 -1.40 -7.02 60.20
CA ASN A 664 -0.83 -8.34 59.93
C ASN A 664 -1.91 -9.40 60.15
N SER A 665 -2.18 -10.22 59.14
CA SER A 665 -3.24 -11.21 59.15
C SER A 665 -2.71 -12.58 58.73
N ASN A 666 -3.01 -13.60 59.53
CA ASN A 666 -2.78 -15.01 59.19
C ASN A 666 -4.15 -15.70 59.15
N PHE A 667 -4.71 -15.92 57.95
CA PHE A 667 -6.10 -16.37 57.79
C PHE A 667 -6.29 -17.90 57.92
N VAL A 668 -5.25 -18.66 58.32
CA VAL A 668 -5.27 -20.13 58.43
C VAL A 668 -5.54 -20.64 59.84
N GLN A 669 -5.16 -19.85 60.84
CA GLN A 669 -5.25 -20.18 62.26
C GLN A 669 -6.01 -19.04 62.95
N GLN A 670 -6.80 -19.39 63.96
CA GLN A 670 -7.51 -18.48 64.86
C GLN A 670 -6.79 -17.12 65.01
N SER A 671 -7.44 -16.07 64.50
CA SER A 671 -6.83 -14.89 63.88
C SER A 671 -6.02 -14.04 64.86
N MET A 672 -4.70 -13.90 64.67
CA MET A 672 -3.99 -12.74 65.22
C MET A 672 -4.03 -11.61 64.20
N ALA A 673 -4.58 -10.46 64.58
CA ALA A 673 -4.54 -9.21 63.84
C ALA A 673 -3.69 -8.21 64.63
N GLU A 674 -2.47 -7.95 64.18
CA GLU A 674 -1.64 -6.88 64.76
C GLU A 674 -1.92 -5.57 64.05
N ILE A 675 -2.44 -4.58 64.76
CA ILE A 675 -2.66 -3.22 64.28
C ILE A 675 -1.50 -2.35 64.77
N LYS A 676 -0.69 -1.83 63.84
CA LYS A 676 0.34 -0.81 64.15
C LYS A 676 -0.17 0.56 63.72
N SER A 677 -0.12 1.52 64.64
CA SER A 677 -0.40 2.94 64.39
C SER A 677 0.68 3.78 65.07
N ASN A 678 1.41 4.60 64.32
CA ASN A 678 2.47 5.49 64.82
C ASN A 678 3.57 4.82 65.67
N GLY A 679 3.97 3.59 65.33
CA GLY A 679 5.10 2.89 65.97
C GLY A 679 4.76 2.10 67.22
N GLU A 680 3.52 2.17 67.76
CA GLU A 680 3.07 1.30 68.85
C GLU A 680 2.05 0.23 68.39
N LEU A 681 2.10 -0.93 69.04
CA LEU A 681 1.46 -2.19 68.64
C LEU A 681 0.16 -2.41 69.42
N MET A 682 -0.98 -2.54 68.73
CA MET A 682 -2.20 -3.13 69.26
C MET A 682 -2.33 -4.55 68.70
N VAL A 683 -2.33 -5.57 69.55
CA VAL A 683 -2.49 -6.97 69.12
C VAL A 683 -3.90 -7.43 69.44
N PHE A 684 -4.64 -7.85 68.42
CA PHE A 684 -5.93 -8.53 68.57
C PHE A 684 -5.73 -10.03 68.29
N THR A 685 -6.30 -10.88 69.13
CA THR A 685 -6.31 -12.34 69.04
C THR A 685 -7.77 -12.79 68.98
N GLN A 686 -8.16 -13.54 67.96
CA GLN A 686 -9.49 -14.11 67.80
C GLN A 686 -9.43 -15.61 68.10
N ASN A 687 -9.67 -15.99 69.36
CA ASN A 687 -9.80 -17.39 69.75
C ASN A 687 -11.28 -17.79 69.76
N SER A 688 -11.62 -18.87 69.05
CA SER A 688 -12.96 -19.49 69.09
C SER A 688 -14.14 -18.53 68.79
N GLY A 689 -13.95 -17.57 67.88
CA GLY A 689 -14.98 -16.61 67.49
C GLY A 689 -15.14 -15.39 68.40
N VAL A 690 -14.32 -15.28 69.46
CA VAL A 690 -14.28 -14.14 70.38
C VAL A 690 -13.05 -13.30 70.07
N LEU A 691 -13.25 -12.04 69.67
CA LEU A 691 -12.16 -11.08 69.42
C LEU A 691 -11.67 -10.53 70.77
N SER A 692 -10.43 -10.80 71.16
CA SER A 692 -9.80 -10.12 72.29
C SER A 692 -8.58 -9.32 71.83
N GLY A 693 -8.21 -8.25 72.53
CA GLY A 693 -7.01 -7.48 72.20
C GLY A 693 -6.65 -6.50 73.30
N LYS A 694 -5.34 -6.27 73.48
CA LYS A 694 -4.80 -5.29 74.42
C LYS A 694 -3.81 -4.39 73.71
N GLY A 695 -3.88 -3.10 73.94
CA GLY A 695 -2.86 -2.15 73.48
C GLY A 695 -3.16 -0.72 73.86
N LYS A 696 -2.40 0.22 73.28
CA LYS A 696 -2.49 1.65 73.60
C LYS A 696 -3.02 2.44 72.41
N ILE A 697 -4.00 3.31 72.65
CA ILE A 697 -4.46 4.33 71.70
C ILE A 697 -3.75 5.63 72.04
N ILE A 698 -2.88 6.09 71.15
CA ILE A 698 -2.15 7.36 71.31
C ILE A 698 -2.84 8.44 70.48
N THR A 699 -3.28 9.49 71.15
CA THR A 699 -3.69 10.75 70.52
C THR A 699 -2.64 11.82 70.81
N GLN A 700 -2.66 12.95 70.11
CA GLN A 700 -1.72 14.06 70.37
C GLN A 700 -1.69 14.54 71.84
N LYS A 701 -2.74 14.27 72.63
CA LYS A 701 -2.91 14.77 74.00
C LYS A 701 -2.82 13.70 75.10
N GLN A 702 -2.99 12.41 74.76
CA GLN A 702 -3.07 11.34 75.77
C GLN A 702 -2.82 9.95 75.19
N VAL A 703 -2.29 9.08 76.03
CA VAL A 703 -2.15 7.63 75.83
C VAL A 703 -3.26 6.93 76.61
N MET A 704 -4.03 6.08 75.94
CA MET A 704 -5.17 5.38 76.52
C MET A 704 -4.94 3.87 76.43
N ASP A 705 -5.02 3.14 77.54
CA ASP A 705 -4.98 1.69 77.54
C ASP A 705 -6.34 1.15 77.07
N CYS A 706 -6.34 0.31 76.05
CA CYS A 706 -7.54 -0.29 75.47
C CYS A 706 -7.46 -1.81 75.60
N GLU A 707 -8.52 -2.40 76.15
CA GLU A 707 -8.75 -3.84 76.23
C GLU A 707 -10.09 -4.18 75.60
N ILE A 708 -10.11 -5.15 74.70
CA ILE A 708 -11.33 -5.70 74.09
C ILE A 708 -11.38 -7.18 74.42
N VAL A 709 -12.54 -7.69 74.81
CA VAL A 709 -12.80 -9.13 74.95
C VAL A 709 -14.24 -9.42 74.49
N GLY A 710 -14.38 -10.05 73.34
CA GLY A 710 -15.66 -10.37 72.71
C GLY A 710 -16.44 -9.12 72.31
N LYS A 711 -17.56 -8.88 72.98
CA LYS A 711 -18.36 -7.66 72.79
C LYS A 711 -17.97 -6.56 73.75
N GLU A 712 -17.14 -6.86 74.76
CA GLU A 712 -16.78 -5.91 75.81
C GLU A 712 -15.55 -5.10 75.39
N MET A 713 -15.62 -3.79 75.58
CA MET A 713 -14.54 -2.84 75.36
C MET A 713 -14.30 -2.07 76.65
N GLN A 714 -13.04 -1.95 77.03
CA GLN A 714 -12.59 -1.13 78.13
C GLN A 714 -11.50 -0.17 77.64
N ILE A 715 -11.71 1.13 77.87
CA ILE A 715 -10.69 2.17 77.64
C ILE A 715 -10.37 2.79 79.00
N LYS A 716 -9.09 2.85 79.36
CA LYS A 716 -8.63 3.52 80.58
C LYS A 716 -7.62 4.58 80.25
N THR A 717 -7.81 5.75 80.84
CA THR A 717 -6.83 6.81 80.96
C THR A 717 -6.66 7.14 82.44
N PRO A 718 -5.64 7.93 82.83
CA PRO A 718 -5.56 8.43 84.22
C PRO A 718 -6.77 9.28 84.64
N GLN A 719 -7.50 9.86 83.68
CA GLN A 719 -8.55 10.84 83.93
C GLN A 719 -9.97 10.27 83.79
N PHE A 720 -10.13 9.19 83.02
CA PHE A 720 -11.42 8.53 82.85
C PHE A 720 -11.27 7.04 82.50
N SER A 721 -12.32 6.27 82.79
CA SER A 721 -12.49 4.90 82.33
C SER A 721 -13.82 4.75 81.60
N PHE A 722 -13.79 4.09 80.46
CA PHE A 722 -14.95 3.64 79.74
C PHE A 722 -15.02 2.12 79.76
N GLN A 723 -16.17 1.55 80.05
CA GLN A 723 -16.44 0.12 79.89
C GLN A 723 -17.80 -0.09 79.24
N GLY A 724 -17.85 -0.76 78.09
CA GLY A 724 -19.10 -0.94 77.36
C GLY A 724 -19.16 -2.22 76.54
N GLN A 725 -20.38 -2.65 76.22
CA GLN A 725 -20.66 -3.78 75.34
C GLN A 725 -21.18 -3.28 74.00
N TYR A 726 -20.58 -3.76 72.91
CA TYR A 726 -21.04 -3.49 71.56
C TYR A 726 -22.21 -4.41 71.19
N MET A 727 -23.35 -3.82 70.82
CA MET A 727 -24.53 -4.55 70.36
C MET A 727 -25.12 -3.86 69.13
N ALA A 728 -24.92 -4.44 67.95
CA ALA A 728 -25.66 -4.11 66.71
C ALA A 728 -25.74 -2.59 66.39
N GLY A 729 -24.61 -1.88 66.45
CA GLY A 729 -24.55 -0.44 66.16
C GLY A 729 -24.79 0.49 67.36
N PHE A 730 -24.88 -0.07 68.56
CA PHE A 730 -24.91 0.66 69.83
C PHE A 730 -23.75 0.23 70.71
N VAL A 731 -23.22 1.17 71.49
CA VAL A 731 -22.38 0.84 72.64
C VAL A 731 -23.22 1.07 73.90
N ASN A 732 -23.53 0.01 74.64
CA ASN A 732 -24.11 0.16 75.98
C ASN A 732 -22.97 0.13 76.97
N GLY A 733 -22.65 1.27 77.59
CA GLY A 733 -21.47 1.36 78.43
C GLY A 733 -21.56 2.43 79.49
N ARG A 734 -20.58 2.40 80.38
CA ARG A 734 -20.38 3.37 81.45
C ARG A 734 -19.10 4.15 81.20
N TYR A 735 -19.21 5.46 81.07
CA TYR A 735 -18.09 6.39 81.10
C TYR A 735 -18.00 6.98 82.49
N GLN A 736 -16.82 6.90 83.12
CA GLN A 736 -16.56 7.50 84.42
C GLN A 736 -15.32 8.38 84.32
N SER A 737 -15.47 9.66 84.62
CA SER A 737 -14.36 10.57 84.88
C SER A 737 -14.46 11.16 86.29
N GLN A 738 -13.52 12.04 86.63
CA GLN A 738 -13.58 12.81 87.88
C GLN A 738 -14.84 13.70 87.95
N GLU A 739 -15.34 14.16 86.82
CA GLU A 739 -16.42 15.16 86.71
C GLU A 739 -17.77 14.54 86.33
N TYR A 740 -17.75 13.44 85.57
CA TYR A 740 -18.96 12.88 84.97
C TYR A 740 -19.05 11.36 85.17
N ASP A 741 -20.27 10.87 85.35
CA ASP A 741 -20.59 9.44 85.27
C ASP A 741 -21.79 9.27 84.35
N PHE A 742 -21.57 8.64 83.20
CA PHE A 742 -22.61 8.33 82.21
C PHE A 742 -22.78 6.83 82.14
N SER A 743 -24.02 6.33 82.15
CA SER A 743 -24.29 4.94 81.77
C SER A 743 -25.47 4.87 80.82
N GLY A 744 -25.28 4.27 79.65
CA GLY A 744 -26.36 4.12 78.67
C GLY A 744 -25.92 3.79 77.26
N TYR A 745 -26.84 4.01 76.33
CA TYR A 745 -26.68 3.71 74.92
C TYR A 745 -26.10 4.89 74.16
N PHE A 746 -24.95 4.66 73.54
CA PHE A 746 -24.33 5.57 72.58
C PHE A 746 -24.61 5.07 71.17
N LYS A 747 -25.23 5.90 70.33
CA LYS A 747 -25.43 5.66 68.90
C LYS A 747 -24.92 6.87 68.13
N ASP A 748 -24.18 6.61 67.06
CA ASP A 748 -23.60 7.64 66.22
C ASP A 748 -24.68 8.63 65.73
N ASN A 749 -24.45 9.92 65.94
CA ASN A 749 -25.37 11.03 65.62
C ASN A 749 -26.80 10.94 66.22
N ALA A 750 -27.00 10.22 67.32
CA ALA A 750 -28.26 10.23 68.06
C ALA A 750 -28.08 10.79 69.48
N PRO A 751 -29.10 11.43 70.07
CA PRO A 751 -29.04 11.90 71.45
C PRO A 751 -28.79 10.72 72.41
N PHE A 752 -27.94 10.96 73.41
CA PHE A 752 -27.63 9.98 74.46
C PHE A 752 -28.91 9.52 75.16
N LYS A 753 -29.02 8.20 75.38
CA LYS A 753 -30.14 7.60 76.08
C LYS A 753 -29.62 6.79 77.26
N GLY A 754 -29.63 7.40 78.44
CA GLY A 754 -29.13 6.81 79.68
C GLY A 754 -29.10 7.77 80.86
N ASP A 755 -28.52 7.31 81.96
CA ASP A 755 -28.35 8.12 83.16
C ASP A 755 -27.10 8.99 83.03
N PHE A 756 -27.28 10.29 83.32
CA PHE A 756 -26.21 11.26 83.33
C PHE A 756 -26.10 11.90 84.71
N VAL A 757 -24.97 11.68 85.37
CA VAL A 757 -24.68 12.24 86.69
C VAL A 757 -23.50 13.20 86.56
N ILE A 758 -23.77 14.49 86.74
CA ILE A 758 -22.74 15.53 86.92
C ILE A 758 -22.35 15.55 88.39
N LYS A 759 -21.08 15.33 88.70
CA LYS A 759 -20.57 15.44 90.07
C LYS A 759 -20.50 16.92 90.47
N THR A 760 -20.83 17.21 91.71
CA THR A 760 -21.20 18.55 92.23
C THR A 760 -20.17 19.66 91.96
N SER A 761 -18.89 19.33 91.77
CA SER A 761 -17.85 20.28 91.40
C SER A 761 -18.00 20.83 89.98
N ALA A 762 -18.41 20.00 89.01
CA ALA A 762 -18.55 20.42 87.60
C ALA A 762 -19.83 21.23 87.33
N LEU A 763 -20.87 21.07 88.17
CA LEU A 763 -22.11 21.84 88.08
C LEU A 763 -21.89 23.33 88.43
N LEU A 764 -20.95 23.61 89.34
CA LEU A 764 -20.59 24.97 89.75
C LEU A 764 -19.82 25.70 88.65
N ASP A 765 -18.92 25.02 87.94
CA ASP A 765 -18.17 25.60 86.83
C ASP A 765 -19.09 25.86 85.62
N LEU A 766 -20.01 24.95 85.31
CA LEU A 766 -21.00 25.12 84.24
C LEU A 766 -21.98 26.27 84.52
N LEU A 767 -22.41 26.45 85.78
CA LEU A 767 -23.24 27.57 86.19
C LEU A 767 -22.46 28.90 86.15
N SER A 768 -21.16 28.87 86.44
CA SER A 768 -20.27 30.03 86.33
C SER A 768 -20.10 30.50 84.88
N GLU A 769 -19.86 29.59 83.93
CA GLU A 769 -19.74 29.93 82.50
C GLU A 769 -21.07 30.46 81.91
N VAL A 770 -22.22 29.90 82.32
CA VAL A 770 -23.54 30.40 81.90
C VAL A 770 -23.82 31.79 82.49
N CYS A 771 -23.40 32.05 83.73
CA CYS A 771 -23.53 33.37 84.34
C CYS A 771 -22.60 34.42 83.69
N GLU A 772 -21.42 34.01 83.23
CA GLU A 772 -20.47 34.86 82.50
C GLU A 772 -20.92 35.14 81.04
N LEU A 773 -21.63 34.20 80.41
CA LEU A 773 -22.25 34.42 79.10
C LEU A 773 -23.44 35.40 79.17
N ILE A 774 -24.22 35.34 80.27
CA ILE A 774 -25.39 36.21 80.49
C ILE A 774 -24.97 37.63 80.91
N SER A 775 -23.87 37.78 81.67
CA SER A 775 -23.36 39.09 82.09
C SER A 775 -22.76 39.91 80.93
N ASN A 776 -22.33 39.25 79.85
CA ASN A 776 -21.79 39.90 78.65
C ASN A 776 -22.84 40.45 77.67
N PHE A 777 -24.13 40.13 77.85
CA PHE A 777 -25.19 40.54 76.91
C PHE A 777 -26.08 41.72 77.36
N ILE A 778 -25.95 42.21 78.60
CA ILE A 778 -26.75 43.36 79.08
C ILE A 778 -25.89 44.35 79.90
N PRO A 779 -25.28 45.36 79.27
CA PRO A 779 -24.71 46.49 79.99
C PRO A 779 -25.81 47.52 80.26
N SER A 780 -25.97 47.90 81.54
CA SER A 780 -26.76 49.03 82.07
C SER A 780 -28.28 48.87 82.26
N VAL A 781 -28.71 48.33 83.41
CA VAL A 781 -29.92 48.80 84.14
C VAL A 781 -29.74 48.55 85.65
N SER A 782 -29.99 49.57 86.48
CA SER A 782 -30.06 49.48 87.95
C SER A 782 -31.28 48.68 88.44
N PRO A 783 -31.26 48.08 89.64
CA PRO A 783 -32.08 46.92 89.95
C PRO A 783 -33.54 47.27 90.26
N PRO A 784 -34.51 46.51 89.73
CA PRO A 784 -35.75 46.23 90.44
C PRO A 784 -35.58 44.94 91.25
N SER A 785 -35.93 45.01 92.53
CA SER A 785 -36.16 43.86 93.39
C SER A 785 -37.18 42.92 92.74
N SER A 786 -36.80 41.64 92.61
CA SER A 786 -37.52 40.50 92.00
C SER A 786 -37.63 40.49 90.47
N LEU A 787 -36.65 39.86 89.82
CA LEU A 787 -36.76 39.30 88.46
C LEU A 787 -36.80 37.76 88.58
N SER A 788 -37.94 37.17 88.20
CA SER A 788 -38.09 35.74 87.98
C SER A 788 -37.89 35.44 86.49
N PHE A 789 -36.83 34.69 86.14
CA PHE A 789 -36.64 34.15 84.80
C PHE A 789 -37.40 32.83 84.66
N ALA A 790 -38.31 32.75 83.69
CA ALA A 790 -38.82 31.48 83.18
C ALA A 790 -38.21 31.28 81.78
N ALA A 791 -37.17 30.45 81.69
CA ALA A 791 -36.65 29.95 80.42
C ALA A 791 -37.31 28.59 80.16
N GLN A 792 -38.11 28.51 79.09
CA GLN A 792 -38.66 27.25 78.61
C GLN A 792 -37.62 26.58 77.70
N ILE A 793 -36.95 25.55 78.23
CA ILE A 793 -36.08 24.64 77.46
C ILE A 793 -36.84 23.32 77.34
N ASP A 794 -37.20 22.92 76.13
CA ASP A 794 -37.89 21.66 75.89
C ASP A 794 -36.96 20.47 76.22
N ASN A 795 -37.49 19.52 77.00
CA ASN A 795 -36.91 18.22 77.40
C ASN A 795 -35.83 18.18 78.51
N MET A 796 -35.99 18.94 79.59
CA MET A 796 -35.46 18.55 80.91
C MET A 796 -36.46 18.85 82.03
N HIS A 797 -36.89 17.82 82.76
CA HIS A 797 -37.77 17.96 83.93
C HIS A 797 -36.96 18.33 85.18
N PHE A 798 -37.11 19.57 85.66
CA PHE A 798 -36.82 19.93 87.04
C PHE A 798 -38.15 20.22 87.77
N VAL A 799 -38.38 19.57 88.91
CA VAL A 799 -39.59 19.78 89.73
C VAL A 799 -39.28 20.76 90.85
N LEU A 800 -39.86 21.96 90.79
CA LEU A 800 -40.03 22.85 91.94
C LEU A 800 -41.43 23.49 91.89
N PRO A 801 -42.16 23.62 93.02
CA PRO A 801 -43.54 24.07 93.03
C PRO A 801 -43.65 25.60 93.16
N ILE A 802 -44.67 26.24 92.55
CA ILE A 802 -45.58 27.28 93.12
C ILE A 802 -46.53 27.81 92.01
N LYS A 803 -47.67 28.36 92.46
CA LYS A 803 -49.01 28.53 91.85
C LYS A 803 -49.18 29.67 90.82
N SER A 804 -50.02 29.37 89.81
CA SER A 804 -51.03 30.18 89.09
C SER A 804 -50.72 31.63 88.66
N GLN A 805 -50.67 31.88 87.35
CA GLN A 805 -51.63 32.72 86.59
C GLN A 805 -51.29 32.72 85.09
N GLN A 806 -52.34 32.79 84.26
CA GLN A 806 -52.32 32.77 82.79
C GLN A 806 -52.01 34.15 82.20
N PHE A 807 -51.24 34.21 81.11
CA PHE A 807 -51.32 35.27 80.10
C PHE A 807 -51.14 34.67 78.70
N SER A 808 -51.96 35.15 77.77
CA SER A 808 -51.91 34.92 76.32
C SER A 808 -51.30 36.17 75.67
N VAL A 809 -50.42 35.96 74.69
CA VAL A 809 -49.99 37.01 73.76
C VAL A 809 -49.85 36.38 72.37
N ASP A 810 -50.68 36.86 71.45
CA ASP A 810 -50.51 36.78 70.00
C ASP A 810 -49.34 37.67 69.55
N SER A 811 -48.46 37.17 68.68
CA SER A 811 -47.98 37.91 67.49
C SER A 811 -46.93 37.12 66.70
N GLU A 812 -47.25 36.95 65.42
CA GLU A 812 -46.42 37.24 64.24
C GLU A 812 -44.98 36.73 64.15
N GLN A 813 -44.84 35.79 63.20
CA GLN A 813 -43.74 35.57 62.25
C GLN A 813 -42.36 36.18 62.57
N ILE A 814 -41.40 35.27 62.77
CA ILE A 814 -39.99 35.50 62.43
C ILE A 814 -39.55 34.33 61.55
N THR A 815 -39.14 34.64 60.32
CA THR A 815 -38.61 33.70 59.34
C THR A 815 -37.09 33.63 59.49
N PHE A 816 -36.53 32.42 59.57
CA PHE A 816 -35.11 32.19 59.33
C PHE A 816 -34.96 31.17 58.20
N GLU A 817 -34.32 31.60 57.12
CA GLU A 817 -33.91 30.77 55.99
C GLU A 817 -32.72 29.88 56.37
N HIS A 818 -32.68 28.70 55.74
CA HIS A 818 -31.69 27.62 55.84
C HIS A 818 -31.93 26.61 56.96
N MET A 819 -32.81 25.63 56.71
CA MET A 819 -32.52 24.20 56.88
C MET A 819 -33.58 23.35 56.15
N ASN A 820 -33.13 22.45 55.28
CA ASN A 820 -33.97 21.49 54.56
C ASN A 820 -34.51 20.42 55.53
N TYR A 821 -35.79 20.46 55.84
CA TYR A 821 -36.52 19.32 56.39
C TYR A 821 -37.86 19.15 55.69
N THR A 822 -38.13 17.92 55.24
CA THR A 822 -39.36 17.50 54.57
C THR A 822 -40.47 17.31 55.60
N LEU A 823 -41.50 18.17 55.56
CA LEU A 823 -42.73 18.00 56.33
C LEU A 823 -43.72 17.14 55.54
N LYS A 824 -44.11 15.97 56.06
CA LYS A 824 -45.23 15.17 55.53
C LYS A 824 -46.52 15.61 56.21
N VAL A 825 -47.47 16.13 55.44
CA VAL A 825 -48.85 16.41 55.89
C VAL A 825 -49.81 15.52 55.09
N GLN A 826 -50.63 14.73 55.80
CA GLN A 826 -51.73 13.96 55.21
C GLN A 826 -53.01 14.82 55.10
N PRO A 827 -53.88 14.58 54.10
CA PRO A 827 -54.96 15.50 53.75
C PRO A 827 -56.27 15.17 54.47
N SER A 828 -57.06 16.21 54.79
CA SER A 828 -58.49 16.08 55.11
C SER A 828 -59.35 17.00 54.23
N THR A 829 -59.93 16.37 53.20
CA THR A 829 -61.20 16.68 52.48
C THR A 829 -61.33 17.94 51.59
N PRO A 830 -62.20 17.88 50.55
CA PRO A 830 -62.07 18.59 49.27
C PRO A 830 -63.09 19.73 49.11
N ILE A 831 -62.89 20.66 48.16
CA ILE A 831 -63.99 21.41 47.48
C ILE A 831 -63.48 22.11 46.19
N THR A 832 -64.10 21.68 45.08
CA THR A 832 -64.62 22.31 43.84
C THR A 832 -63.98 23.54 43.14
N PHE A 833 -63.89 23.41 41.80
CA PHE A 833 -63.59 24.39 40.73
C PHE A 833 -64.62 25.54 40.59
N PRO A 834 -64.32 26.65 39.86
CA PRO A 834 -64.64 26.67 38.42
C PRO A 834 -63.65 27.42 37.49
N LEU A 835 -63.70 26.99 36.23
CA LEU A 835 -63.16 27.54 34.97
C LEU A 835 -63.26 29.06 34.83
N THR A 836 -62.39 29.68 34.02
CA THR A 836 -62.80 30.61 32.94
C THR A 836 -61.65 31.05 32.01
N HIS A 837 -61.87 30.89 30.70
CA HIS A 837 -61.36 31.65 29.52
C HIS A 837 -59.83 31.69 29.23
N SER A 838 -59.29 31.84 28.02
CA SER A 838 -59.63 31.57 26.61
C SER A 838 -58.53 32.22 25.74
N PHE A 839 -58.27 31.75 24.51
CA PHE A 839 -57.53 32.41 23.40
C PHE A 839 -56.01 32.65 23.68
N GLN A 840 -55.04 32.55 22.76
CA GLN A 840 -54.99 32.63 21.31
C GLN A 840 -53.55 32.28 20.84
N ALA A 841 -53.38 31.97 19.56
CA ALA A 841 -52.09 31.70 18.92
C ALA A 841 -51.20 32.94 18.75
N LEU A 842 -49.88 32.76 18.88
CA LEU A 842 -48.80 33.58 18.31
C LEU A 842 -47.64 32.61 18.01
N THR A 843 -47.49 32.17 16.76
CA THR A 843 -46.52 32.65 15.74
C THR A 843 -45.06 32.54 16.13
N ALA A 844 -44.32 31.85 15.26
CA ALA A 844 -42.87 31.73 15.23
C ALA A 844 -42.18 33.10 15.28
N SER A 845 -41.32 33.29 16.27
CA SER A 845 -40.12 34.12 16.18
C SER A 845 -39.27 33.87 17.42
N ASN A 846 -37.94 33.90 17.24
CA ASN A 846 -36.86 33.78 18.23
C ASN A 846 -36.24 32.39 18.41
N ILE A 847 -35.61 31.91 17.32
CA ILE A 847 -34.32 31.21 17.45
C ILE A 847 -33.25 32.30 17.57
N GLN A 848 -32.96 32.69 18.80
CA GLN A 848 -31.72 33.37 19.17
C GLN A 848 -31.37 32.89 20.57
N TYR A 849 -30.76 31.71 20.68
CA TYR A 849 -29.85 31.31 21.74
C TYR A 849 -29.24 29.96 21.34
N PHE A 850 -28.35 30.00 20.35
CA PHE A 850 -27.41 28.90 20.09
C PHE A 850 -26.04 29.49 19.72
N ASP A 851 -25.54 30.36 20.60
CA ASP A 851 -24.19 30.93 20.46
C ASP A 851 -23.35 30.80 21.75
N ARG A 852 -23.74 29.86 22.64
CA ARG A 852 -22.98 29.52 23.85
C ARG A 852 -22.95 28.02 24.15
N ALA A 853 -22.68 27.21 23.13
CA ALA A 853 -22.35 25.80 23.29
C ALA A 853 -21.15 25.36 22.42
N GLN A 854 -20.23 26.27 22.11
CA GLN A 854 -19.02 25.96 21.34
C GLN A 854 -17.78 25.60 22.19
N ASN A 855 -17.88 25.48 23.52
CA ASN A 855 -16.71 25.16 24.35
C ASN A 855 -16.93 23.99 25.33
N LEU A 856 -17.67 22.96 24.94
CA LEU A 856 -17.83 21.75 25.76
C LEU A 856 -18.06 20.48 24.93
N PHE A 857 -17.20 20.25 23.93
CA PHE A 857 -16.97 18.90 23.41
C PHE A 857 -15.47 18.73 23.14
N SER A 858 -14.75 18.29 24.18
CA SER A 858 -13.46 17.65 23.97
C SER A 858 -13.68 16.34 23.23
N PHE A 859 -13.08 16.22 22.04
CA PHE A 859 -12.96 14.97 21.30
C PHE A 859 -12.39 13.88 22.20
N MET A 860 -13.25 12.97 22.66
CA MET A 860 -12.85 11.64 23.07
C MET A 860 -13.93 10.66 22.62
N ASN A 861 -13.55 9.81 21.65
CA ASN A 861 -14.29 8.70 21.03
C ASN A 861 -14.95 9.05 19.69
N ASN A 862 -14.22 8.74 18.61
CA ASN A 862 -14.47 8.98 17.18
C ASN A 862 -15.74 8.34 16.57
N THR A 863 -16.88 8.33 17.26
CA THR A 863 -18.12 7.75 16.76
C THR A 863 -19.31 8.63 17.10
N LEU A 864 -20.02 9.13 16.08
CA LEU A 864 -21.31 9.80 16.24
C LEU A 864 -22.40 8.91 15.64
N THR A 865 -23.41 8.57 16.45
CA THR A 865 -24.61 7.86 15.98
C THR A 865 -25.83 8.75 16.19
N LEU A 866 -26.50 9.11 15.10
CA LEU A 866 -27.73 9.89 15.11
C LEU A 866 -28.87 9.01 14.57
N GLN A 867 -29.99 8.98 15.29
CA GLN A 867 -31.19 8.28 14.88
C GLN A 867 -32.34 9.29 14.86
N GLN A 868 -32.84 9.61 13.67
CA GLN A 868 -33.97 10.50 13.47
C GLN A 868 -34.83 9.92 12.34
N ASN A 869 -36.14 9.81 12.56
CA ASN A 869 -37.10 9.29 11.57
C ASN A 869 -36.66 7.97 10.91
N MET A 870 -36.43 6.94 11.74
CA MET A 870 -36.19 5.53 11.38
C MET A 870 -34.91 5.18 10.60
N ASN A 871 -34.18 6.16 10.06
CA ASN A 871 -32.87 5.92 9.43
C ASN A 871 -31.72 5.96 10.45
N LYS A 872 -30.74 5.04 10.32
CA LYS A 872 -29.56 4.96 11.21
C LYS A 872 -28.32 5.49 10.50
N LEU A 873 -27.78 6.62 10.99
CA LEU A 873 -26.52 7.20 10.53
C LEU A 873 -25.40 6.88 11.52
N THR A 874 -24.29 6.30 11.03
CA THR A 874 -23.08 6.07 11.82
C THR A 874 -21.90 6.78 11.14
N LEU A 875 -21.27 7.72 11.84
CA LEU A 875 -20.11 8.48 11.37
C LEU A 875 -18.86 8.09 12.17
N ILE A 876 -17.81 7.63 11.49
CA ILE A 876 -16.51 7.30 12.07
C ILE A 876 -15.43 7.90 11.16
N ASN A 877 -14.65 8.86 11.64
CA ASN A 877 -13.51 9.47 10.90
C ASN A 877 -13.86 9.89 9.46
N ASN A 878 -14.89 10.73 9.28
CA ASN A 878 -15.44 11.19 7.99
C ASN A 878 -16.07 10.11 7.08
N ASN A 879 -16.03 8.83 7.47
CA ASN A 879 -16.73 7.76 6.77
C ASN A 879 -18.13 7.58 7.35
N ALA A 880 -19.12 7.74 6.50
CA ALA A 880 -20.53 7.55 6.82
C ALA A 880 -20.98 6.16 6.36
N THR A 881 -21.72 5.47 7.22
CA THR A 881 -22.58 4.36 6.83
C THR A 881 -24.02 4.76 7.08
N ILE A 882 -24.83 4.76 6.02
CA ILE A 882 -26.27 5.06 6.06
C ILE A 882 -27.01 3.79 5.68
N ILE A 883 -27.93 3.36 6.54
CA ILE A 883 -28.88 2.28 6.24
C ILE A 883 -30.25 2.93 6.11
N PHE A 884 -30.84 2.82 4.93
CA PHE A 884 -32.17 3.35 4.62
C PHE A 884 -33.26 2.36 5.05
N ASP A 885 -34.48 2.86 5.26
CA ASP A 885 -35.63 2.05 5.69
C ASP A 885 -35.98 0.89 4.76
N ASN A 886 -35.64 0.98 3.48
CA ASN A 886 -35.85 -0.08 2.48
C ASN A 886 -34.73 -1.15 2.48
N GLY A 887 -33.73 -1.03 3.36
CA GLY A 887 -32.58 -1.93 3.46
C GLY A 887 -31.38 -1.56 2.59
N ASP A 888 -31.48 -0.50 1.78
CA ASP A 888 -30.37 0.02 0.98
C ASP A 888 -29.24 0.52 1.89
N LYS A 889 -28.00 0.38 1.44
CA LYS A 889 -26.81 0.74 2.22
C LYS A 889 -25.90 1.66 1.41
N PHE A 890 -25.56 2.81 2.00
CA PHE A 890 -24.51 3.69 1.51
C PHE A 890 -23.30 3.64 2.45
N LYS A 891 -22.10 3.51 1.90
CA LYS A 891 -20.83 3.62 2.62
C LYS A 891 -19.90 4.54 1.85
N GLY A 892 -19.56 5.70 2.39
CA GLY A 892 -18.73 6.69 1.68
C GLY A 892 -18.20 7.79 2.60
N THR A 893 -17.37 8.68 2.04
CA THR A 893 -16.80 9.80 2.78
C THR A 893 -17.69 11.03 2.61
N ILE A 894 -18.08 11.67 3.72
CA ILE A 894 -18.92 12.87 3.70
C ILE A 894 -18.14 14.00 4.38
N ASN A 895 -18.00 15.14 3.70
CA ASN A 895 -17.44 16.34 4.30
C ASN A 895 -18.49 16.95 5.27
N PRO A 896 -18.19 17.07 6.58
CA PRO A 896 -19.15 17.57 7.57
C PRO A 896 -19.64 19.00 7.31
N LEU A 897 -18.89 19.80 6.54
CA LEU A 897 -19.23 21.19 6.22
C LEU A 897 -20.33 21.32 5.14
N ASP A 898 -20.63 20.25 4.41
CA ASP A 898 -21.60 20.24 3.31
C ASP A 898 -23.04 19.93 3.76
N PHE A 899 -23.28 19.78 5.07
CA PHE A 899 -24.60 19.58 5.66
C PHE A 899 -25.42 20.89 5.75
N LYS A 900 -25.59 21.56 4.63
CA LYS A 900 -26.69 22.51 4.38
C LYS A 900 -27.49 21.96 3.22
N PHE A 901 -28.82 21.90 3.34
CA PHE A 901 -29.72 21.45 2.27
C PHE A 901 -29.50 22.28 0.99
N SER A 902 -28.57 21.84 0.14
CA SER A 902 -28.32 22.35 -1.21
C SER A 902 -28.34 21.16 -2.17
N PRO A 903 -29.06 21.23 -3.31
CA PRO A 903 -29.27 20.12 -4.24
C PRO A 903 -28.04 19.76 -5.12
N THR A 904 -26.82 19.96 -4.62
CA THR A 904 -25.56 19.91 -5.41
C THR A 904 -24.40 19.27 -4.66
N VAL A 905 -24.65 18.37 -3.71
CA VAL A 905 -23.55 17.66 -3.01
C VAL A 905 -23.11 16.44 -3.84
N PHE A 906 -21.82 16.42 -4.17
CA PHE A 906 -21.15 15.24 -4.71
C PHE A 906 -20.58 14.42 -3.55
N VAL A 907 -20.88 13.12 -3.51
CA VAL A 907 -20.29 12.20 -2.54
C VAL A 907 -19.65 11.02 -3.27
N GLU A 908 -18.48 10.60 -2.83
CA GLU A 908 -17.83 9.38 -3.31
C GLU A 908 -18.13 8.22 -2.33
N GLY A 909 -18.54 7.08 -2.88
CA GLY A 909 -18.84 5.93 -2.04
C GLY A 909 -19.30 4.69 -2.78
N LEU A 910 -19.75 3.71 -1.99
CA LEU A 910 -20.37 2.46 -2.44
C LEU A 910 -21.85 2.48 -2.02
N PHE A 911 -22.74 2.27 -2.98
CA PHE A 911 -24.18 2.19 -2.79
C PHE A 911 -24.68 0.81 -3.25
N VAL A 912 -25.43 0.12 -2.40
CA VAL A 912 -26.02 -1.19 -2.72
C VAL A 912 -27.53 -1.05 -2.71
N GLN A 913 -28.15 -1.23 -3.87
CA GLN A 913 -29.59 -1.15 -4.09
C GLN A 913 -30.05 -2.30 -5.00
N ASN A 914 -31.08 -3.06 -4.62
CA ASN A 914 -31.68 -4.11 -5.46
C ASN A 914 -30.68 -5.13 -6.06
N GLN A 915 -29.71 -5.60 -5.28
CA GLN A 915 -28.60 -6.49 -5.73
C GLN A 915 -27.61 -5.87 -6.73
N GLN A 916 -27.79 -4.59 -7.07
CA GLN A 916 -26.84 -3.80 -7.84
C GLN A 916 -25.87 -3.09 -6.88
N LYS A 917 -24.58 -3.25 -7.12
CA LYS A 917 -23.52 -2.49 -6.43
C LYS A 917 -23.10 -1.35 -7.32
N GLN A 918 -23.15 -0.12 -6.83
CA GLN A 918 -22.71 1.08 -7.52
C GLN A 918 -21.57 1.70 -6.72
N SER A 919 -20.46 2.06 -7.36
CA SER A 919 -19.38 2.82 -6.71
C SER A 919 -18.93 3.97 -7.58
N GLY A 920 -18.62 5.12 -6.99
CA GLY A 920 -18.17 6.29 -7.74
C GLY A 920 -18.71 7.58 -7.14
N GLN A 921 -18.79 8.62 -7.97
CA GLN A 921 -19.34 9.92 -7.61
C GLN A 921 -20.87 9.89 -7.70
N PHE A 922 -21.56 10.40 -6.69
CA PHE A 922 -23.02 10.50 -6.65
C PHE A 922 -23.45 11.95 -6.51
N GLN A 923 -24.41 12.38 -7.33
CA GLN A 923 -25.07 13.67 -7.22
C GLN A 923 -26.57 13.41 -6.98
N ASN A 924 -27.12 13.98 -5.91
CA ASN A 924 -28.53 13.78 -5.50
C ASN A 924 -28.92 12.30 -5.35
N GLY A 925 -28.00 11.47 -4.85
CA GLY A 925 -28.24 10.04 -4.62
C GLY A 925 -28.19 9.17 -5.88
N VAL A 926 -27.78 9.72 -7.02
CA VAL A 926 -27.65 9.00 -8.29
C VAL A 926 -26.21 9.10 -8.78
N LEU A 927 -25.67 8.01 -9.34
CA LEU A 927 -24.31 7.97 -9.88
C LEU A 927 -24.12 9.05 -10.97
N HIS A 928 -23.14 9.93 -10.79
CA HIS A 928 -22.86 11.07 -11.65
C HIS A 928 -21.36 11.40 -11.59
N GLY A 929 -20.66 11.35 -12.72
CA GLY A 929 -19.19 11.37 -12.81
C GLY A 929 -18.62 9.99 -13.07
N GLN A 930 -17.35 9.75 -12.73
CA GLN A 930 -16.77 8.41 -12.87
C GLN A 930 -17.39 7.43 -11.87
N GLY A 931 -17.70 6.22 -12.34
CA GLY A 931 -18.24 5.16 -11.50
C GLY A 931 -18.23 3.77 -12.12
N VAL A 932 -18.72 2.82 -11.33
CA VAL A 932 -18.87 1.40 -11.67
C VAL A 932 -20.23 0.91 -11.18
N ILE A 933 -20.97 0.22 -12.05
CA ILE A 933 -22.21 -0.48 -11.71
C ILE A 933 -22.00 -1.98 -11.97
N MET A 934 -22.16 -2.80 -10.93
CA MET A 934 -22.17 -4.27 -11.03
C MET A 934 -23.57 -4.81 -10.71
N ASN A 935 -24.12 -5.63 -11.58
CA ASN A 935 -25.35 -6.39 -11.34
C ASN A 935 -25.26 -7.77 -12.01
N SER A 936 -26.35 -8.55 -11.96
CA SER A 936 -26.41 -9.89 -12.57
C SER A 936 -26.24 -9.91 -14.10
N THR A 937 -26.35 -8.77 -14.77
CA THR A 937 -26.19 -8.66 -16.23
C THR A 937 -24.76 -8.34 -16.66
N GLY A 938 -23.91 -7.87 -15.73
CA GLY A 938 -22.52 -7.49 -16.01
C GLY A 938 -22.04 -6.28 -15.21
N THR A 939 -20.88 -5.76 -15.62
CA THR A 939 -20.17 -4.62 -15.02
C THR A 939 -20.11 -3.47 -16.02
N ARG A 940 -20.59 -2.28 -15.65
CA ARG A 940 -20.43 -1.03 -16.39
C ARG A 940 -19.42 -0.15 -15.67
N GLN A 941 -18.39 0.33 -16.34
CA GLN A 941 -17.37 1.22 -15.78
C GLN A 941 -17.17 2.42 -16.71
N GLY A 942 -17.17 3.63 -16.16
CA GLY A 942 -16.96 4.85 -16.96
C GLY A 942 -17.68 6.07 -16.40
N ILE A 943 -18.06 6.99 -17.26
CA ILE A 943 -18.73 8.25 -16.90
C ILE A 943 -20.25 8.03 -16.87
N PHE A 944 -20.88 8.50 -15.81
CA PHE A 944 -22.31 8.48 -15.60
C PHE A 944 -22.86 9.90 -15.52
N GLU A 945 -24.02 10.14 -16.14
CA GLU A 945 -24.77 11.38 -15.96
C GLU A 945 -26.17 11.04 -15.48
N LYS A 946 -26.50 11.45 -14.25
CA LYS A 946 -27.81 11.19 -13.63
C LYS A 946 -28.19 9.70 -13.67
N GLY A 947 -27.21 8.83 -13.46
CA GLY A 947 -27.37 7.37 -13.41
C GLY A 947 -27.30 6.67 -14.76
N VAL A 948 -27.15 7.42 -15.86
CA VAL A 948 -27.00 6.87 -17.21
C VAL A 948 -25.53 6.73 -17.54
N HIS A 949 -25.10 5.54 -17.98
CA HIS A 949 -23.75 5.29 -18.46
C HIS A 949 -23.57 5.97 -19.83
N VAL A 950 -22.84 7.08 -19.86
CA VAL A 950 -22.69 7.91 -21.06
C VAL A 950 -21.39 7.64 -21.81
N GLN A 951 -20.34 7.17 -21.13
CA GLN A 951 -19.06 6.84 -21.75
C GLN A 951 -18.36 5.74 -20.95
N GLY A 952 -17.68 4.78 -21.61
CA GLY A 952 -16.83 3.76 -20.97
C GLY A 952 -17.16 2.33 -21.39
N VAL A 953 -16.89 1.36 -20.53
CA VAL A 953 -16.93 -0.07 -20.86
C VAL A 953 -18.08 -0.78 -20.16
N PHE A 954 -18.86 -1.58 -20.90
CA PHE A 954 -19.82 -2.53 -20.35
C PHE A 954 -19.39 -3.96 -20.67
N GLN A 955 -18.96 -4.70 -19.65
CA GLN A 955 -18.68 -6.12 -19.73
C GLN A 955 -19.89 -6.92 -19.23
N ARG A 956 -20.54 -7.67 -20.11
CA ARG A 956 -21.63 -8.58 -19.74
C ARG A 956 -21.13 -9.74 -18.89
N ALA A 957 -22.05 -10.37 -18.15
CA ALA A 957 -21.74 -11.55 -17.33
C ALA A 957 -21.23 -12.77 -18.13
N ASP A 958 -21.45 -12.81 -19.45
CA ASP A 958 -20.93 -13.83 -20.37
C ASP A 958 -19.54 -13.48 -20.96
N GLY A 959 -18.93 -12.37 -20.53
CA GLY A 959 -17.58 -11.95 -20.93
C GLY A 959 -17.53 -11.03 -22.15
N VAL A 960 -18.66 -10.74 -22.82
CA VAL A 960 -18.69 -9.81 -23.96
C VAL A 960 -18.50 -8.36 -23.49
N VAL A 961 -17.60 -7.62 -24.13
CA VAL A 961 -17.24 -6.24 -23.79
C VAL A 961 -17.80 -5.27 -24.85
N PHE A 962 -18.46 -4.21 -24.42
CA PHE A 962 -18.93 -3.11 -25.25
C PHE A 962 -18.25 -1.80 -24.82
N GLU A 963 -17.72 -1.05 -25.77
CA GLU A 963 -17.34 0.34 -25.55
C GLU A 963 -18.52 1.25 -25.90
N ILE A 964 -18.84 2.16 -24.99
CA ILE A 964 -19.90 3.16 -25.10
C ILE A 964 -19.17 4.50 -25.24
N GLU A 965 -19.34 5.13 -26.40
CA GLU A 965 -18.83 6.48 -26.71
C GLU A 965 -19.87 7.58 -26.48
#